data_AF-A0AAU6MHT3-F1
#
_entry.id   AF-A0AAU6MHT3-F1
#
_cell.length_a   1.000
_cell.length_b   1.000
_cell.length_c   1.000
_cell.angle_alpha   90.00
_cell.angle_beta   90.00
_cell.angle_gamma   90.00
#
_symmetry.space_group_name_H-M   'P 1'
#
loop_
_entity.id
_entity.type
_entity.pdbx_description
1 polymer ?
#
loop_
_entity_poly.entity_id
_entity_poly.type
_entity_poly.pdbx_seq_one_letter_code
_entity_poly.pdbx_strand_id
1 'polypeptide(L)'
;MSALPETDSPSGPGPRHPRAERAADLALLPDLVRAVIARQAAGAEQEWSVDQGEFWCQVVPPGAVRRAQGWKLHVSATPLAAPLTLARAAEVLVAHRCRFKFAGSPARVAGLVSGRFARGGSGKFITVYPADDEQFRLLAEELHRATAGLPGPAVLSDRRYRQDSQVFYRYGVFSAVRSLTPDGGYAALLTDPEGRPVADERNAWFSPPAWAGDPFPDRPAAPVRSTATAKPVLLNGRYLVRGAIQHSNKGGVFRAEDSRTGEQVVVKQARAHVGAGLEGLDVRDLLRREAALLERLGGDRPDRVVPRVVEVFEQQGSVFMAVESVPGATLRRTVARRLAEDGTACPDAGTAGSLVGQLVELVAAAHEPGLTLHDFNPNNVMVAPDGRLLLIDLEMAAPQGERWVLGATPGYTAPELRAADHVAPALPPSVDLFALGATVLHALSGADPLFAPDLPEAAARPDEERLAALVELLSRDQPLVRDYAPLVLGLMRDEPAERWTLEAARTFRPATAGNDRTGPADRADRAGETRDRLLRDGIAHLLATMRPGDPERLWPSDSFGETCDPVTLQHGSAGGVAVLARALRQWDDRPAEAPATVSGEALREGLRAAAHWTADRQDELPGDLPGLHFGRSGTAWALLDAARALDDTDLAERATKLALELPVRWPNPDVTHGAAGSGLAQLHFWHGTGDDRFLDRAAQAAEGLLAVARHTPEGVFWPVPEDFGSALAGAWHYGFAHGVAGVGTFLLLAAGATGDERFRAAAVAAGETLTTAARSGPAGTLWPVDRARHLSDSPDLARHWCSGSSGVGTFLVRLWAAGGAGDDTLRALVEGAADAVRAGRVTDSPATCHGLAGNAQLLLDVAELTGDDRHRADAELFVEHLAAQAVLRDGRLLVPDENRRTVLAEYATGLAGSLSLLLRLRYGGPRAWLPEGARTTP
;
A
#
# COMPACT_ATOMS: atom_id res chain seq x y z
N MET A 1 -8.20 10.00 0.43
CA MET A 1 -8.76 9.22 -0.69
C MET A 1 -7.64 8.40 -1.32
N SER A 2 -7.53 7.18 -0.85
CA SER A 2 -6.97 6.06 -1.59
C SER A 2 -8.01 5.62 -2.63
N ALA A 3 -7.83 6.03 -3.88
CA ALA A 3 -8.33 5.26 -5.00
C ALA A 3 -7.09 4.74 -5.72
N LEU A 4 -6.39 3.82 -5.04
CA LEU A 4 -5.57 2.85 -5.76
C LEU A 4 -6.52 2.19 -6.77
N PRO A 5 -6.17 2.08 -8.07
CA PRO A 5 -6.85 1.11 -8.90
C PRO A 5 -6.76 -0.23 -8.16
N GLU A 6 -7.88 -0.94 -8.01
CA GLU A 6 -7.89 -2.33 -7.53
C GLU A 6 -7.01 -3.13 -8.50
N THR A 7 -5.70 -3.21 -8.22
CA THR A 7 -4.76 -4.03 -8.96
C THR A 7 -5.02 -5.47 -8.58
N ASP A 8 -5.34 -6.25 -9.60
CA ASP A 8 -5.91 -7.59 -9.47
C ASP A 8 -4.78 -8.62 -9.24
N SER A 9 -4.13 -8.59 -8.06
CA SER A 9 -3.22 -9.62 -7.51
C SER A 9 -2.90 -9.36 -6.01
N PRO A 10 -2.45 -10.37 -5.25
CA PRO A 10 -2.86 -10.55 -3.85
C PRO A 10 -2.02 -9.76 -2.86
N SER A 11 -2.46 -8.56 -2.48
CA SER A 11 -1.88 -7.82 -1.35
C SER A 11 -2.94 -7.16 -0.47
N GLY A 12 -3.85 -7.99 0.06
CA GLY A 12 -4.23 -7.83 1.46
C GLY A 12 -3.00 -8.05 2.35
N PRO A 13 -3.04 -7.77 3.68
CA PRO A 13 -1.98 -8.23 4.58
C PRO A 13 -1.69 -9.68 4.24
N GLY A 14 -0.42 -9.93 3.89
CA GLY A 14 0.00 -11.26 3.49
C GLY A 14 -0.56 -12.27 4.48
N PRO A 15 -0.91 -13.49 4.04
CA PRO A 15 -1.07 -14.56 5.02
C PRO A 15 0.16 -14.49 5.93
N ARG A 16 -0.06 -14.68 7.24
CA ARG A 16 1.02 -14.89 8.22
C ARG A 16 2.16 -15.60 7.51
N HIS A 17 3.43 -15.21 7.75
CA HIS A 17 4.55 -16.08 7.38
C HIS A 17 4.11 -17.50 7.67
N PRO A 18 3.87 -18.34 6.63
CA PRO A 18 3.39 -19.66 6.90
C PRO A 18 4.49 -20.26 7.75
N ARG A 19 4.18 -20.65 9.00
CA ARG A 19 4.99 -21.65 9.69
C ARG A 19 5.28 -22.68 8.63
N ALA A 20 6.57 -22.92 8.37
CA ALA A 20 7.04 -23.66 7.21
C ALA A 20 6.06 -24.79 6.86
N GLU A 21 5.35 -24.67 5.74
CA GLU A 21 4.41 -25.70 5.31
C GLU A 21 5.20 -27.01 5.30
N ARG A 22 4.68 -28.04 5.99
CA ARG A 22 5.38 -29.32 6.04
C ARG A 22 5.52 -29.80 4.59
N ALA A 23 6.69 -30.35 4.23
CA ALA A 23 6.96 -30.81 2.88
C ALA A 23 5.84 -31.76 2.34
N ALA A 24 5.23 -32.54 3.23
CA ALA A 24 4.08 -33.39 2.91
C ALA A 24 2.81 -32.61 2.47
N ASP A 25 2.55 -31.44 3.06
CA ASP A 25 1.39 -30.60 2.74
C ASP A 25 1.56 -29.90 1.38
N LEU A 26 2.81 -29.63 0.97
CA LEU A 26 3.18 -29.06 -0.33
C LEU A 26 3.08 -30.08 -1.48
N ALA A 27 3.26 -31.36 -1.20
CA ALA A 27 3.27 -32.43 -2.22
C ALA A 27 1.88 -33.03 -2.49
N LEU A 28 0.93 -32.93 -1.53
CA LEU A 28 -0.36 -33.60 -1.58
C LEU A 28 -1.14 -33.38 -2.90
N LEU A 29 -1.34 -32.12 -3.31
CA LEU A 29 -2.14 -31.81 -4.49
C LEU A 29 -1.42 -32.17 -5.81
N PRO A 30 -0.11 -31.87 -5.98
CA PRO A 30 0.67 -32.38 -7.12
C PRO A 30 0.67 -33.90 -7.25
N ASP A 31 0.85 -34.62 -6.15
CA ASP A 31 0.92 -36.08 -6.16
C ASP A 31 -0.42 -36.73 -6.54
N LEU A 32 -1.55 -36.11 -6.15
CA LEU A 32 -2.87 -36.52 -6.63
C LEU A 32 -2.98 -36.46 -8.15
N VAL A 33 -2.48 -35.38 -8.77
CA VAL A 33 -2.50 -35.24 -10.23
C VAL A 33 -1.55 -36.24 -10.89
N ARG A 34 -0.34 -36.44 -10.35
CA ARG A 34 0.59 -37.47 -10.84
C ARG A 34 -0.03 -38.86 -10.82
N ALA A 35 -0.75 -39.20 -9.75
CA ALA A 35 -1.46 -40.47 -9.64
C ALA A 35 -2.59 -40.64 -10.69
N VAL A 36 -3.34 -39.57 -10.98
CA VAL A 36 -4.35 -39.59 -12.05
C VAL A 36 -3.72 -39.79 -13.43
N ILE A 37 -2.61 -39.08 -13.71
CA ILE A 37 -1.85 -39.22 -14.96
C ILE A 37 -1.34 -40.66 -15.10
N ALA A 38 -0.71 -41.23 -14.08
CA ALA A 38 -0.20 -42.61 -14.10
C ALA A 38 -1.32 -43.63 -14.40
N ARG A 39 -2.51 -43.40 -13.85
CA ARG A 39 -3.66 -44.30 -14.06
C ARG A 39 -4.27 -44.20 -15.46
N GLN A 40 -4.33 -43.01 -16.06
CA GLN A 40 -5.06 -42.77 -17.31
C GLN A 40 -4.16 -42.68 -18.56
N ALA A 41 -2.87 -42.36 -18.39
CA ALA A 41 -1.91 -42.15 -19.47
C ALA A 41 -0.81 -43.23 -19.49
N ALA A 42 -1.16 -44.47 -19.13
CA ALA A 42 -0.23 -45.60 -19.03
C ALA A 42 0.65 -45.71 -20.29
N GLY A 43 1.97 -45.55 -20.12
CA GLY A 43 2.96 -45.60 -21.20
C GLY A 43 3.41 -44.24 -21.78
N ALA A 44 2.70 -43.14 -21.52
CA ALA A 44 3.07 -41.77 -21.92
C ALA A 44 3.27 -40.83 -20.70
N GLU A 45 3.39 -41.39 -19.50
CA GLU A 45 3.48 -40.65 -18.24
C GLU A 45 4.69 -39.72 -18.19
N GLN A 46 5.83 -40.16 -18.73
CA GLN A 46 7.06 -39.37 -18.80
C GLN A 46 6.96 -38.18 -19.77
N GLU A 47 5.93 -38.13 -20.60
CA GLU A 47 5.71 -37.05 -21.57
C GLU A 47 4.82 -35.92 -21.01
N TRP A 48 4.15 -36.13 -19.86
CA TRP A 48 3.41 -35.07 -19.18
C TRP A 48 4.32 -34.26 -18.27
N SER A 49 4.20 -32.93 -18.33
CA SER A 49 4.91 -32.03 -17.42
C SER A 49 4.02 -31.64 -16.25
N VAL A 50 4.46 -31.90 -15.02
CA VAL A 50 3.85 -31.40 -13.77
C VAL A 50 4.92 -30.60 -13.03
N ASP A 51 4.84 -29.29 -13.15
CA ASP A 51 5.85 -28.35 -12.64
C ASP A 51 5.31 -27.56 -11.45
N GLN A 52 5.96 -27.70 -10.30
CA GLN A 52 5.53 -27.13 -9.04
C GLN A 52 6.30 -25.83 -8.78
N GLY A 53 5.64 -24.69 -9.03
CA GLY A 53 6.16 -23.37 -8.69
C GLY A 53 5.88 -22.97 -7.24
N GLU A 54 6.18 -21.70 -6.90
CA GLU A 54 5.98 -21.16 -5.56
C GLU A 54 4.51 -21.08 -5.14
N PHE A 55 3.58 -20.81 -6.07
CA PHE A 55 2.14 -20.77 -5.78
C PHE A 55 1.37 -21.77 -6.64
N TRP A 56 1.59 -21.74 -7.96
CA TRP A 56 0.87 -22.56 -8.92
C TRP A 56 1.63 -23.84 -9.27
N CYS A 57 0.89 -24.93 -9.46
CA CYS A 57 1.35 -26.12 -10.16
C CYS A 57 0.83 -26.08 -11.60
N GLN A 58 1.71 -26.23 -12.60
CA GLN A 58 1.36 -26.27 -14.02
C GLN A 58 1.32 -27.72 -14.50
N VAL A 59 0.27 -28.09 -15.24
CA VAL A 59 0.11 -29.41 -15.84
C VAL A 59 -0.04 -29.27 -17.35
N VAL A 60 0.92 -29.81 -18.10
CA VAL A 60 1.00 -29.65 -19.55
C VAL A 60 1.04 -31.03 -20.22
N PRO A 61 0.05 -31.35 -21.08
CA PRO A 61 0.08 -32.56 -21.87
C PRO A 61 1.13 -32.54 -22.99
N PRO A 62 1.55 -33.70 -23.50
CA PRO A 62 2.43 -33.79 -24.65
C PRO A 62 1.75 -33.17 -25.88
N GLY A 63 2.46 -32.28 -26.58
CA GLY A 63 1.95 -31.62 -27.79
C GLY A 63 0.86 -30.57 -27.56
N ALA A 64 0.71 -30.04 -26.33
CA ALA A 64 -0.34 -29.08 -26.00
C ALA A 64 -0.31 -27.81 -26.89
N VAL A 65 -1.46 -27.49 -27.50
CA VAL A 65 -1.65 -26.25 -28.27
C VAL A 65 -1.60 -25.04 -27.33
N ARG A 66 -0.81 -24.03 -27.69
CA ARG A 66 -0.73 -22.75 -26.96
C ARG A 66 -1.53 -21.68 -27.68
N ARG A 67 -2.77 -21.43 -27.23
CA ARG A 67 -3.50 -20.19 -27.58
C ARG A 67 -2.87 -19.00 -26.84
N ALA A 68 -2.85 -17.83 -27.46
CA ALA A 68 -2.48 -16.58 -26.79
C ALA A 68 -3.62 -16.06 -25.89
N GLN A 69 -4.86 -16.20 -26.34
CA GLN A 69 -6.08 -15.73 -25.68
C GLN A 69 -7.30 -16.59 -26.06
N GLY A 70 -8.37 -16.51 -25.26
CA GLY A 70 -9.62 -17.21 -25.53
C GLY A 70 -10.53 -17.34 -24.31
N TRP A 71 -11.57 -18.16 -24.44
CA TRP A 71 -12.41 -18.61 -23.33
C TRP A 71 -11.65 -19.62 -22.47
N LYS A 72 -11.55 -19.35 -21.16
CA LYS A 72 -10.94 -20.26 -20.17
C LYS A 72 -11.93 -20.57 -19.05
N LEU A 73 -11.75 -21.73 -18.42
CA LEU A 73 -12.58 -22.17 -17.30
C LEU A 73 -11.82 -22.00 -15.99
N HIS A 74 -12.54 -21.68 -14.93
CA HIS A 74 -12.06 -21.71 -13.57
C HIS A 74 -12.95 -22.62 -12.73
N VAL A 75 -12.35 -23.46 -11.89
CA VAL A 75 -13.06 -24.31 -10.94
C VAL A 75 -12.78 -23.79 -9.53
N SER A 76 -13.82 -23.59 -8.73
CA SER A 76 -13.68 -23.18 -7.32
C SER A 76 -13.80 -24.35 -6.35
N ALA A 77 -13.18 -24.20 -5.18
CA ALA A 77 -13.25 -25.15 -4.09
C ALA A 77 -12.96 -24.45 -2.76
N THR A 78 -13.49 -24.98 -1.65
CA THR A 78 -12.94 -24.69 -0.32
C THR A 78 -11.63 -25.46 -0.09
N PRO A 79 -10.78 -25.06 0.87
CA PRO A 79 -9.55 -25.80 1.19
C PRO A 79 -9.81 -27.25 1.56
N LEU A 80 -10.88 -27.51 2.33
CA LEU A 80 -11.29 -28.86 2.72
C LEU A 80 -11.73 -29.72 1.51
N ALA A 81 -12.43 -29.13 0.53
CA ALA A 81 -12.88 -29.83 -0.66
C ALA A 81 -11.83 -29.94 -1.77
N ALA A 82 -10.76 -29.13 -1.71
CA ALA A 82 -9.77 -28.99 -2.77
C ALA A 82 -9.15 -30.32 -3.25
N PRO A 83 -8.74 -31.26 -2.37
CA PRO A 83 -8.17 -32.53 -2.83
C PRO A 83 -9.14 -33.35 -3.70
N LEU A 84 -10.42 -33.42 -3.30
CA LEU A 84 -11.44 -34.18 -4.02
C LEU A 84 -11.86 -33.46 -5.31
N THR A 85 -12.03 -32.14 -5.27
CA THR A 85 -12.32 -31.33 -6.47
C THR A 85 -11.20 -31.48 -7.50
N LEU A 86 -9.94 -31.42 -7.08
CA LEU A 86 -8.79 -31.57 -7.98
C LEU A 86 -8.71 -32.96 -8.58
N ALA A 87 -8.87 -34.02 -7.78
CA ALA A 87 -8.82 -35.39 -8.28
C ALA A 87 -9.87 -35.63 -9.38
N ARG A 88 -11.12 -35.21 -9.14
CA ARG A 88 -12.23 -35.37 -10.11
C ARG A 88 -12.06 -34.47 -11.34
N ALA A 89 -11.58 -33.24 -11.16
CA ALA A 89 -11.30 -32.35 -12.29
C ALA A 89 -10.13 -32.88 -13.14
N ALA A 90 -9.07 -33.37 -12.49
CA ALA A 90 -7.91 -33.95 -13.17
C ALA A 90 -8.29 -35.19 -14.00
N GLU A 91 -9.21 -36.05 -13.52
CA GLU A 91 -9.72 -37.20 -14.29
C GLU A 91 -10.34 -36.78 -15.64
N VAL A 92 -11.05 -35.65 -15.66
CA VAL A 92 -11.61 -35.08 -16.89
C VAL A 92 -10.51 -34.44 -17.74
N LEU A 93 -9.69 -33.59 -17.14
CA LEU A 93 -8.70 -32.80 -17.86
C LEU A 93 -7.59 -33.65 -18.49
N VAL A 94 -7.18 -34.73 -17.81
CA VAL A 94 -6.19 -35.69 -18.31
C VAL A 94 -6.77 -36.51 -19.46
N ALA A 95 -8.01 -37.02 -19.32
CA ALA A 95 -8.69 -37.77 -20.38
C ALA A 95 -8.84 -36.95 -21.68
N HIS A 96 -9.11 -35.65 -21.56
CA HIS A 96 -9.23 -34.72 -22.69
C HIS A 96 -7.91 -34.05 -23.12
N ARG A 97 -6.77 -34.43 -22.53
CA ARG A 97 -5.44 -33.86 -22.81
C ARG A 97 -5.44 -32.32 -22.77
N CYS A 98 -6.09 -31.74 -21.76
CA CYS A 98 -6.18 -30.29 -21.60
C CYS A 98 -5.06 -29.76 -20.70
N ARG A 99 -4.52 -28.57 -21.02
CA ARG A 99 -3.57 -27.86 -20.15
C ARG A 99 -4.32 -27.18 -19.02
N PHE A 100 -3.79 -27.25 -17.80
CA PHE A 100 -4.37 -26.56 -16.66
C PHE A 100 -3.32 -26.20 -15.61
N LYS A 101 -3.69 -25.33 -14.68
CA LYS A 101 -2.91 -25.03 -13.48
C LYS A 101 -3.80 -25.01 -12.25
N PHE A 102 -3.23 -25.24 -11.08
CA PHE A 102 -3.95 -25.20 -9.81
C PHE A 102 -3.08 -24.68 -8.67
N ALA A 103 -3.69 -24.22 -7.57
CA ALA A 103 -2.95 -23.82 -6.37
C ALA A 103 -2.29 -25.05 -5.72
N GLY A 104 -0.97 -25.00 -5.48
CA GLY A 104 -0.19 -26.21 -5.18
C GLY A 104 -0.40 -26.85 -3.80
N SER A 105 -1.08 -26.19 -2.85
CA SER A 105 -1.39 -26.77 -1.53
C SER A 105 -2.75 -26.29 -1.01
N PRO A 106 -3.39 -27.02 -0.06
CA PRO A 106 -4.62 -26.57 0.58
C PRO A 106 -4.49 -25.21 1.27
N ALA A 107 -3.31 -24.89 1.83
CA ALA A 107 -3.02 -23.59 2.42
C ALA A 107 -3.06 -22.46 1.38
N ARG A 108 -2.57 -22.69 0.16
CA ARG A 108 -2.69 -21.73 -0.96
C ARG A 108 -4.14 -21.56 -1.40
N VAL A 109 -4.95 -22.63 -1.35
CA VAL A 109 -6.42 -22.52 -1.57
C VAL A 109 -7.06 -21.67 -0.49
N ALA A 110 -6.67 -21.82 0.78
CA ALA A 110 -7.15 -20.96 1.87
C ALA A 110 -6.79 -19.49 1.63
N GLY A 111 -5.59 -19.23 1.09
CA GLY A 111 -5.18 -17.92 0.59
C GLY A 111 -6.13 -17.37 -0.50
N LEU A 112 -6.45 -18.17 -1.52
CA LEU A 112 -7.34 -17.77 -2.63
C LEU A 112 -8.77 -17.45 -2.20
N VAL A 113 -9.27 -18.11 -1.15
CA VAL A 113 -10.64 -17.89 -0.64
C VAL A 113 -10.68 -16.94 0.56
N SER A 114 -9.52 -16.43 1.00
CA SER A 114 -9.42 -15.47 2.11
C SER A 114 -10.35 -14.27 1.93
N GLY A 115 -10.94 -13.81 3.03
CA GLY A 115 -11.72 -12.58 3.05
C GLY A 115 -10.98 -11.32 2.58
N ARG A 116 -9.64 -11.36 2.60
CA ARG A 116 -8.74 -10.25 2.22
C ARG A 116 -8.13 -10.41 0.82
N PHE A 117 -8.44 -11.49 0.10
CA PHE A 117 -7.93 -11.72 -1.26
C PHE A 117 -8.58 -10.77 -2.27
N ALA A 118 -7.89 -10.44 -3.37
CA ALA A 118 -8.44 -9.61 -4.44
C ALA A 118 -9.73 -10.22 -5.01
N ARG A 119 -10.80 -9.42 -5.09
CA ARG A 119 -12.14 -9.89 -5.43
C ARG A 119 -12.23 -10.52 -6.82
N GLY A 120 -11.45 -10.03 -7.78
CA GLY A 120 -11.39 -10.54 -9.15
C GLY A 120 -10.68 -11.89 -9.26
N GLY A 121 -9.74 -12.19 -8.37
CA GLY A 121 -9.00 -13.47 -8.36
C GLY A 121 -9.58 -14.54 -7.42
N SER A 122 -10.41 -14.16 -6.46
CA SER A 122 -10.86 -15.06 -5.39
C SER A 122 -11.56 -16.31 -5.90
N GLY A 123 -11.22 -17.45 -5.31
CA GLY A 123 -11.88 -18.74 -5.56
C GLY A 123 -11.44 -19.47 -6.83
N LYS A 124 -10.52 -18.91 -7.62
CA LYS A 124 -9.99 -19.54 -8.85
C LYS A 124 -8.96 -20.63 -8.54
N PHE A 125 -9.42 -21.74 -7.97
CA PHE A 125 -8.54 -22.83 -7.55
C PHE A 125 -7.85 -23.52 -8.75
N ILE A 126 -8.62 -23.95 -9.75
CA ILE A 126 -8.09 -24.56 -10.98
C ILE A 126 -8.37 -23.61 -12.14
N THR A 127 -7.38 -23.36 -13.00
CA THR A 127 -7.56 -22.66 -14.28
C THR A 127 -7.30 -23.63 -15.42
N VAL A 128 -8.26 -23.76 -16.33
CA VAL A 128 -8.24 -24.68 -17.47
C VAL A 128 -8.05 -23.89 -18.75
N TYR A 129 -7.17 -24.37 -19.64
CA TYR A 129 -6.80 -23.72 -20.90
C TYR A 129 -7.15 -24.61 -22.10
N PRO A 130 -8.40 -24.55 -22.61
CA PRO A 130 -8.83 -25.35 -23.75
C PRO A 130 -8.10 -24.98 -25.05
N ALA A 131 -7.84 -25.97 -25.90
CA ALA A 131 -7.16 -25.81 -27.20
C ALA A 131 -8.02 -25.06 -28.22
N ASP A 132 -9.33 -25.10 -28.09
CA ASP A 132 -10.32 -24.43 -28.94
C ASP A 132 -11.65 -24.25 -28.18
N ASP A 133 -12.63 -23.62 -28.83
CA ASP A 133 -13.93 -23.31 -28.24
C ASP A 133 -14.85 -24.55 -28.17
N GLU A 134 -14.58 -25.62 -28.92
CA GLU A 134 -15.33 -26.88 -28.84
C GLU A 134 -14.94 -27.66 -27.58
N GLN A 135 -13.64 -27.84 -27.37
CA GLN A 135 -13.08 -28.43 -26.16
C GLN A 135 -13.50 -27.63 -24.92
N PHE A 136 -13.56 -26.29 -25.00
CA PHE A 136 -14.08 -25.44 -23.93
C PHE A 136 -15.50 -25.84 -23.51
N ARG A 137 -16.42 -26.01 -24.47
CA ARG A 137 -17.83 -26.36 -24.18
C ARG A 137 -17.96 -27.76 -23.57
N LEU A 138 -17.21 -28.72 -24.11
CA LEU A 138 -17.17 -30.09 -23.62
C LEU A 138 -16.68 -30.15 -22.17
N LEU A 139 -15.53 -29.51 -21.90
CA LEU A 139 -14.94 -29.47 -20.56
C LEU A 139 -15.84 -28.76 -19.55
N ALA A 140 -16.55 -27.70 -19.94
CA ALA A 140 -17.47 -27.01 -19.05
C ALA A 140 -18.58 -27.95 -18.52
N GLU A 141 -19.16 -28.79 -19.37
CA GLU A 141 -20.20 -29.75 -18.99
C GLU A 141 -19.63 -30.90 -18.14
N GLU A 142 -18.50 -31.49 -18.55
CA GLU A 142 -17.91 -32.61 -17.83
C GLU A 142 -17.37 -32.22 -16.46
N LEU A 143 -16.69 -31.08 -16.36
CA LEU A 143 -16.23 -30.55 -15.07
C LEU A 143 -17.40 -30.21 -14.15
N HIS A 144 -18.50 -29.69 -14.69
CA HIS A 144 -19.71 -29.44 -13.91
C HIS A 144 -20.25 -30.73 -13.30
N ARG A 145 -20.36 -31.81 -14.10
CA ARG A 145 -20.79 -33.12 -13.60
C ARG A 145 -19.81 -33.70 -12.57
N ALA A 146 -18.51 -33.62 -12.83
CA ALA A 146 -17.47 -34.16 -11.96
C ALA A 146 -17.41 -33.46 -10.59
N THR A 147 -17.67 -32.15 -10.56
CA THR A 147 -17.58 -31.31 -9.35
C THR A 147 -18.92 -31.06 -8.66
N ALA A 148 -20.00 -31.69 -9.14
CA ALA A 148 -21.33 -31.54 -8.57
C ALA A 148 -21.36 -31.88 -7.07
N GLY A 149 -22.03 -31.02 -6.29
CA GLY A 149 -22.18 -31.17 -4.83
C GLY A 149 -20.97 -30.77 -3.99
N LEU A 150 -19.84 -30.38 -4.60
CA LEU A 150 -18.66 -29.92 -3.86
C LEU A 150 -18.76 -28.42 -3.52
N PRO A 151 -18.33 -27.99 -2.33
CA PRO A 151 -18.43 -26.59 -1.91
C PRO A 151 -17.29 -25.74 -2.51
N GLY A 152 -17.63 -24.52 -2.92
CA GLY A 152 -16.68 -23.55 -3.44
C GLY A 152 -17.32 -22.15 -3.54
N PRO A 153 -16.54 -21.07 -3.33
CA PRO A 153 -17.07 -19.73 -3.42
C PRO A 153 -17.44 -19.36 -4.86
N ALA A 154 -18.36 -18.40 -5.00
CA ALA A 154 -18.61 -17.78 -6.30
C ALA A 154 -17.37 -17.00 -6.78
N VAL A 155 -16.98 -17.17 -8.03
CA VAL A 155 -15.92 -16.36 -8.68
C VAL A 155 -16.59 -15.14 -9.32
N LEU A 156 -16.33 -13.93 -8.78
CA LEU A 156 -17.09 -12.74 -9.15
C LEU A 156 -16.79 -12.21 -10.56
N SER A 157 -15.53 -12.32 -10.97
CA SER A 157 -15.03 -11.87 -12.28
C SER A 157 -15.44 -12.78 -13.45
N ASP A 158 -16.06 -13.93 -13.15
CA ASP A 158 -16.36 -14.96 -14.12
C ASP A 158 -17.87 -15.28 -14.12
N ARG A 159 -18.37 -15.74 -15.27
CA ARG A 159 -19.75 -16.20 -15.37
C ARG A 159 -19.84 -17.64 -14.91
N ARG A 160 -20.78 -17.94 -14.00
CA ARG A 160 -21.03 -19.31 -13.55
C ARG A 160 -21.64 -20.14 -14.69
N TYR A 161 -21.15 -21.35 -14.90
CA TYR A 161 -21.64 -22.24 -15.96
C TYR A 161 -23.11 -22.62 -15.76
N ARG A 162 -23.49 -23.15 -14.59
CA ARG A 162 -24.90 -23.42 -14.20
C ARG A 162 -25.11 -22.91 -12.78
N GLN A 163 -26.35 -22.71 -12.34
CA GLN A 163 -26.66 -22.07 -11.05
C GLN A 163 -25.95 -22.72 -9.84
N ASP A 164 -25.76 -24.03 -9.86
CA ASP A 164 -25.13 -24.87 -8.83
C ASP A 164 -23.71 -25.33 -9.18
N SER A 165 -23.17 -24.90 -10.33
CA SER A 165 -21.87 -25.35 -10.82
C SER A 165 -20.70 -24.72 -10.06
N GLN A 166 -19.65 -25.49 -9.80
CA GLN A 166 -18.34 -24.99 -9.36
C GLN A 166 -17.46 -24.52 -10.53
N VAL A 167 -17.96 -24.61 -11.75
CA VAL A 167 -17.28 -24.19 -12.98
C VAL A 167 -17.74 -22.80 -13.39
N PHE A 168 -16.77 -21.92 -13.63
CA PHE A 168 -16.92 -20.54 -14.07
C PHE A 168 -16.10 -20.31 -15.33
N TYR A 169 -16.43 -19.28 -16.09
CA TYR A 169 -15.70 -18.96 -17.30
C TYR A 169 -15.55 -17.46 -17.53
N ARG A 170 -14.43 -17.09 -18.17
CA ARG A 170 -14.17 -15.75 -18.68
C ARG A 170 -13.34 -15.80 -19.95
N TYR A 171 -13.40 -14.73 -20.73
CA TYR A 171 -12.45 -14.49 -21.81
C TYR A 171 -11.18 -13.87 -21.22
N GLY A 172 -10.01 -14.21 -21.74
CA GLY A 172 -8.76 -13.55 -21.30
C GLY A 172 -7.51 -14.14 -21.92
N VAL A 173 -6.36 -13.58 -21.56
CA VAL A 173 -5.06 -14.10 -21.99
C VAL A 173 -4.75 -15.46 -21.36
N PHE A 174 -4.05 -16.31 -22.10
CA PHE A 174 -3.59 -17.65 -21.70
C PHE A 174 -2.10 -17.64 -21.33
N SER A 175 -1.31 -16.92 -22.13
CA SER A 175 0.11 -16.66 -21.87
C SER A 175 0.29 -15.14 -21.99
N ALA A 176 0.49 -14.44 -20.87
CA ALA A 176 0.59 -12.99 -20.90
C ALA A 176 1.90 -12.60 -21.57
N VAL A 177 1.85 -12.11 -22.81
CA VAL A 177 2.87 -11.16 -23.26
C VAL A 177 2.64 -9.93 -22.37
N ARG A 178 3.60 -9.67 -21.49
CA ARG A 178 3.59 -8.49 -20.63
C ARG A 178 4.06 -7.33 -21.49
N SER A 179 3.27 -6.28 -21.57
CA SER A 179 3.66 -5.05 -22.26
C SER A 179 3.72 -3.91 -21.27
N LEU A 180 4.76 -3.10 -21.40
CA LEU A 180 4.96 -1.92 -20.58
C LEU A 180 3.88 -0.88 -20.92
N THR A 181 3.12 -0.46 -19.91
CA THR A 181 2.09 0.58 -20.04
C THR A 181 2.73 1.97 -19.88
N PRO A 182 2.06 3.04 -20.33
CA PRO A 182 2.53 4.40 -20.10
C PRO A 182 2.72 4.80 -18.62
N ASP A 183 2.15 4.03 -17.69
CA ASP A 183 2.27 4.24 -16.24
C ASP A 183 3.51 3.52 -15.63
N GLY A 184 4.37 2.90 -16.45
CA GLY A 184 5.57 2.20 -15.99
C GLY A 184 5.34 0.83 -15.35
N GLY A 185 4.13 0.30 -15.51
CA GLY A 185 3.74 -1.06 -15.11
C GLY A 185 3.62 -2.01 -16.29
N TYR A 186 3.74 -3.32 -16.05
CA TYR A 186 3.48 -4.34 -17.06
C TYR A 186 2.05 -4.86 -16.94
N ALA A 187 1.26 -4.71 -18.02
CA ALA A 187 -0.09 -5.26 -18.12
C ALA A 187 -0.14 -6.44 -19.09
N ALA A 188 -1.13 -7.31 -18.89
CA ALA A 188 -1.46 -8.37 -19.83
C ALA A 188 -2.45 -7.84 -20.88
N LEU A 189 -2.12 -8.00 -22.17
CA LEU A 189 -2.91 -7.45 -23.28
C LEU A 189 -3.57 -8.56 -24.10
N LEU A 190 -4.84 -8.36 -24.42
CA LEU A 190 -5.58 -9.05 -25.48
C LEU A 190 -5.27 -8.41 -26.83
N THR A 191 -5.46 -9.17 -27.90
CA THR A 191 -5.44 -8.69 -29.29
C THR A 191 -6.88 -8.67 -29.81
N ASP A 192 -7.40 -7.52 -30.22
CA ASP A 192 -8.74 -7.45 -30.82
C ASP A 192 -8.77 -8.03 -32.25
N PRO A 193 -9.94 -8.17 -32.90
CA PRO A 193 -10.04 -8.70 -34.26
C PRO A 193 -9.27 -7.88 -35.31
N GLU A 194 -8.96 -6.62 -35.03
CA GLU A 194 -8.17 -5.74 -35.89
C GLU A 194 -6.65 -5.82 -35.61
N GLY A 195 -6.22 -6.67 -34.66
CA GLY A 195 -4.81 -6.85 -34.31
C GLY A 195 -4.27 -5.84 -33.29
N ARG A 196 -5.13 -5.01 -32.68
CA ARG A 196 -4.72 -3.98 -31.73
C ARG A 196 -4.65 -4.53 -30.30
N PRO A 197 -3.68 -4.08 -29.50
CA PRO A 197 -3.62 -4.42 -28.08
C PRO A 197 -4.77 -3.76 -27.30
N VAL A 198 -5.47 -4.54 -26.47
CA VAL A 198 -6.52 -4.11 -25.56
C VAL A 198 -6.24 -4.69 -24.18
N ALA A 199 -6.39 -3.92 -23.10
CA ALA A 199 -6.17 -4.44 -21.75
C ALA A 199 -7.08 -5.65 -21.44
N ASP A 200 -6.52 -6.71 -20.85
CA ASP A 200 -7.30 -7.80 -20.23
C ASP A 200 -7.90 -7.26 -18.92
N GLU A 201 -9.05 -6.57 -18.99
CA GLU A 201 -9.74 -6.04 -17.81
C GLU A 201 -10.10 -7.16 -16.83
N ARG A 202 -9.58 -7.07 -15.60
CA ARG A 202 -9.81 -8.08 -14.56
C ARG A 202 -10.66 -7.53 -13.42
N ASN A 203 -11.86 -7.12 -13.77
CA ASN A 203 -12.81 -6.57 -12.82
C ASN A 203 -13.40 -7.67 -11.92
N ALA A 204 -13.93 -7.29 -10.76
CA ALA A 204 -14.70 -8.18 -9.89
C ALA A 204 -16.16 -8.41 -10.38
N TRP A 205 -16.38 -8.32 -11.70
CA TRP A 205 -17.62 -8.65 -12.39
C TRP A 205 -17.29 -9.22 -13.77
N PHE A 206 -18.22 -10.00 -14.33
CA PHE A 206 -18.07 -10.57 -15.66
C PHE A 206 -18.16 -9.46 -16.72
N SER A 207 -17.05 -9.21 -17.42
CA SER A 207 -16.91 -8.17 -18.45
C SER A 207 -16.08 -8.68 -19.63
N PRO A 208 -16.57 -9.62 -20.45
CA PRO A 208 -15.84 -10.06 -21.63
C PRO A 208 -15.79 -8.95 -22.69
N PRO A 209 -14.75 -8.90 -23.54
CA PRO A 209 -14.74 -8.02 -24.69
C PRO A 209 -15.96 -8.25 -25.57
N ALA A 210 -16.54 -7.19 -26.12
CA ALA A 210 -17.77 -7.28 -26.94
C ALA A 210 -17.64 -8.25 -28.12
N TRP A 211 -16.43 -8.40 -28.67
CA TRP A 211 -16.12 -9.28 -29.80
C TRP A 211 -15.97 -10.76 -29.42
N ALA A 212 -15.93 -11.12 -28.14
CA ALA A 212 -15.72 -12.50 -27.69
C ALA A 212 -16.96 -13.42 -27.89
N GLY A 213 -18.15 -12.83 -28.08
CA GLY A 213 -19.43 -13.56 -28.21
C GLY A 213 -19.89 -14.26 -26.91
N ASP A 214 -21.07 -14.89 -26.90
CA ASP A 214 -21.43 -15.84 -25.82
C ASP A 214 -21.00 -17.26 -26.24
N PRO A 215 -20.15 -17.95 -25.46
CA PRO A 215 -19.73 -19.30 -25.82
C PRO A 215 -20.86 -20.34 -25.70
N PHE A 216 -22.01 -20.01 -25.09
CA PHE A 216 -23.17 -20.88 -24.94
C PHE A 216 -24.48 -20.24 -25.47
N PRO A 217 -24.66 -20.11 -26.79
CA PRO A 217 -25.79 -19.39 -27.40
C PRO A 217 -27.16 -20.04 -27.17
N ASP A 218 -27.21 -21.37 -26.97
CA ASP A 218 -28.46 -22.13 -26.81
C ASP A 218 -29.09 -22.03 -25.41
N ARG A 219 -28.51 -21.22 -24.52
CA ARG A 219 -29.06 -21.00 -23.17
C ARG A 219 -30.01 -19.82 -23.16
N PRO A 220 -31.11 -19.88 -22.38
CA PRO A 220 -31.92 -18.71 -22.14
C PRO A 220 -31.01 -17.60 -21.61
N ALA A 221 -30.99 -16.47 -22.32
CA ALA A 221 -30.16 -15.33 -21.96
C ALA A 221 -30.41 -15.00 -20.49
N ALA A 222 -29.36 -15.01 -19.67
CA ALA A 222 -29.45 -14.43 -18.35
C ALA A 222 -29.90 -12.97 -18.54
N PRO A 223 -30.80 -12.43 -17.71
CA PRO A 223 -31.24 -11.05 -17.85
C PRO A 223 -30.01 -10.15 -17.88
N VAL A 224 -29.78 -9.53 -19.04
CA VAL A 224 -28.71 -8.55 -19.24
C VAL A 224 -28.98 -7.46 -18.20
N ARG A 225 -28.07 -7.27 -17.24
CA ARG A 225 -28.15 -6.10 -16.36
C ARG A 225 -27.93 -4.89 -17.26
N SER A 226 -29.04 -4.24 -17.60
CA SER A 226 -29.07 -2.92 -18.22
C SER A 226 -28.08 -2.01 -17.51
N THR A 227 -27.13 -1.46 -18.26
CA THR A 227 -26.25 -0.35 -17.85
C THR A 227 -27.01 0.98 -17.75
N ALA A 228 -28.31 1.01 -18.09
CA ALA A 228 -29.17 2.17 -17.89
C ALA A 228 -29.79 2.15 -16.47
N THR A 229 -29.53 3.26 -15.74
CA THR A 229 -30.05 3.67 -14.42
C THR A 229 -30.11 2.55 -13.37
N ALA A 230 -29.13 2.55 -12.46
CA ALA A 230 -29.06 1.64 -11.31
C ALA A 230 -30.40 1.62 -10.55
N LYS A 231 -31.21 0.59 -10.79
CA LYS A 231 -32.36 0.33 -9.93
C LYS A 231 -31.85 0.20 -8.50
N PRO A 232 -32.48 0.88 -7.52
CA PRO A 232 -32.01 0.82 -6.16
C PRO A 232 -32.04 -0.63 -5.66
N VAL A 233 -30.94 -1.07 -5.05
CA VAL A 233 -30.77 -2.46 -4.60
C VAL A 233 -31.60 -2.66 -3.34
N LEU A 234 -32.59 -3.55 -3.41
CA LEU A 234 -33.45 -3.92 -2.29
C LEU A 234 -33.06 -5.32 -1.78
N LEU A 235 -32.57 -5.39 -0.54
CA LEU A 235 -32.20 -6.64 0.12
C LEU A 235 -33.37 -7.16 0.97
N ASN A 236 -33.61 -8.47 0.93
CA ASN A 236 -34.73 -9.14 1.62
C ASN A 236 -36.12 -8.53 1.36
N GLY A 237 -36.31 -7.82 0.24
CA GLY A 237 -37.55 -7.07 -0.02
C GLY A 237 -37.86 -5.95 0.99
N ARG A 238 -36.90 -5.55 1.82
CA ARG A 238 -37.08 -4.64 2.97
C ARG A 238 -36.01 -3.56 3.08
N TYR A 239 -34.74 -3.90 2.86
CA TYR A 239 -33.62 -2.99 3.13
C TYR A 239 -33.16 -2.32 1.84
N LEU A 240 -33.48 -1.04 1.70
CA LEU A 240 -33.14 -0.25 0.53
C LEU A 240 -31.72 0.29 0.64
N VAL A 241 -30.78 -0.26 -0.12
CA VAL A 241 -29.37 0.14 -0.09
C VAL A 241 -29.22 1.57 -0.61
N ARG A 242 -28.65 2.44 0.23
CA ARG A 242 -28.36 3.85 -0.08
C ARG A 242 -26.92 4.07 -0.51
N GLY A 243 -26.01 3.22 -0.05
CA GLY A 243 -24.60 3.26 -0.44
C GLY A 243 -23.80 2.13 0.19
N ALA A 244 -22.66 1.81 -0.41
CA ALA A 244 -21.70 0.90 0.19
C ALA A 244 -20.75 1.67 1.12
N ILE A 245 -20.56 1.11 2.32
CA ILE A 245 -19.56 1.59 3.29
C ILE A 245 -18.23 0.90 3.02
N GLN A 246 -18.25 -0.40 2.76
CA GLN A 246 -17.06 -1.21 2.50
C GLN A 246 -17.38 -2.35 1.54
N HIS A 247 -16.42 -2.70 0.69
CA HIS A 247 -16.45 -3.94 -0.10
C HIS A 247 -15.17 -4.73 0.13
N SER A 248 -15.32 -6.01 0.44
CA SER A 248 -14.21 -6.95 0.54
C SER A 248 -14.58 -8.27 -0.13
N ASN A 249 -13.66 -9.23 -0.14
CA ASN A 249 -14.00 -10.56 -0.60
C ASN A 249 -14.98 -11.27 0.36
N LYS A 250 -14.92 -11.00 1.69
CA LYS A 250 -15.90 -11.50 2.68
C LYS A 250 -17.34 -11.14 2.30
N GLY A 251 -17.53 -9.95 1.76
CA GLY A 251 -18.81 -9.37 1.38
C GLY A 251 -18.79 -7.85 1.51
N GLY A 252 -19.94 -7.22 1.29
CA GLY A 252 -20.14 -5.78 1.45
C GLY A 252 -20.75 -5.39 2.80
N VAL A 253 -20.46 -4.15 3.22
CA VAL A 253 -21.15 -3.47 4.30
C VAL A 253 -21.89 -2.29 3.69
N PHE A 254 -23.20 -2.20 3.89
CA PHE A 254 -24.07 -1.26 3.20
C PHE A 254 -24.80 -0.36 4.19
N ARG A 255 -24.92 0.93 3.89
CA ARG A 255 -25.93 1.79 4.50
C ARG A 255 -27.25 1.54 3.79
N ALA A 256 -28.29 1.21 4.54
CA ALA A 256 -29.62 0.98 4.00
C ALA A 256 -30.70 1.64 4.86
N GLU A 257 -31.88 1.76 4.28
CA GLU A 257 -33.10 2.18 4.98
C GLU A 257 -34.02 0.99 5.10
N ASP A 258 -34.56 0.75 6.30
CA ASP A 258 -35.60 -0.24 6.52
C ASP A 258 -36.93 0.30 6.01
N SER A 259 -37.44 -0.25 4.90
CA SER A 259 -38.68 0.24 4.28
C SER A 259 -39.93 0.03 5.13
N ARG A 260 -39.86 -0.74 6.23
CA ARG A 260 -40.99 -0.94 7.16
C ARG A 260 -41.04 0.14 8.24
N THR A 261 -39.89 0.59 8.75
CA THR A 261 -39.81 1.53 9.88
C THR A 261 -39.35 2.93 9.46
N GLY A 262 -38.70 3.06 8.31
CA GLY A 262 -38.02 4.28 7.86
C GLY A 262 -36.67 4.51 8.54
N GLU A 263 -36.24 3.62 9.44
CA GLU A 263 -34.99 3.76 10.18
C GLU A 263 -33.77 3.45 9.30
N GLN A 264 -32.64 4.09 9.61
CA GLN A 264 -31.36 3.81 8.97
C GLN A 264 -30.70 2.59 9.63
N VAL A 265 -30.21 1.67 8.80
CA VAL A 265 -29.54 0.44 9.23
C VAL A 265 -28.22 0.25 8.49
N VAL A 266 -27.34 -0.55 9.08
CA VAL A 266 -26.15 -1.08 8.41
C VAL A 266 -26.40 -2.55 8.11
N VAL A 267 -26.19 -2.97 6.87
CA VAL A 267 -26.33 -4.37 6.43
C VAL A 267 -24.95 -4.93 6.10
N LYS A 268 -24.49 -5.89 6.90
CA LYS A 268 -23.26 -6.66 6.65
C LYS A 268 -23.60 -7.90 5.82
N GLN A 269 -22.78 -8.24 4.83
CA GLN A 269 -22.88 -9.46 4.02
C GLN A 269 -21.70 -10.38 4.26
N ALA A 270 -21.99 -11.67 4.42
CA ALA A 270 -21.03 -12.77 4.43
C ALA A 270 -21.31 -13.73 3.27
N ARG A 271 -20.37 -13.81 2.32
CA ARG A 271 -20.45 -14.65 1.13
C ARG A 271 -20.14 -16.11 1.46
N ALA A 272 -20.91 -17.03 0.87
CA ALA A 272 -20.68 -18.46 1.05
C ALA A 272 -19.26 -18.89 0.67
N HIS A 273 -18.67 -19.75 1.50
CA HIS A 273 -17.39 -20.42 1.28
C HIS A 273 -16.17 -19.50 1.21
N VAL A 274 -16.32 -18.20 1.50
CA VAL A 274 -15.22 -17.27 1.65
C VAL A 274 -14.67 -17.36 3.07
N GLY A 275 -13.35 -17.29 3.23
CA GLY A 275 -12.68 -17.53 4.51
C GLY A 275 -12.82 -18.96 5.02
N ALA A 276 -13.18 -19.91 4.14
CA ALA A 276 -13.39 -21.29 4.53
C ALA A 276 -12.10 -21.95 5.02
N GLY A 277 -12.13 -22.55 6.22
CA GLY A 277 -11.02 -23.30 6.81
C GLY A 277 -11.07 -24.80 6.53
N LEU A 278 -10.13 -25.56 7.14
CA LEU A 278 -10.18 -27.03 7.15
C LEU A 278 -11.22 -27.56 8.14
N GLU A 279 -11.67 -26.71 9.06
CA GLU A 279 -12.69 -26.97 10.06
C GLU A 279 -14.11 -26.95 9.47
N GLY A 280 -14.26 -26.51 8.22
CA GLY A 280 -15.54 -26.39 7.53
C GLY A 280 -16.34 -25.11 7.85
N LEU A 281 -15.80 -24.24 8.71
CA LEU A 281 -16.36 -22.91 8.99
C LEU A 281 -16.02 -21.93 7.87
N ASP A 282 -16.92 -20.99 7.59
CA ASP A 282 -16.69 -19.86 6.70
C ASP A 282 -17.23 -18.53 7.28
N VAL A 283 -17.07 -17.41 6.57
CA VAL A 283 -17.48 -16.08 7.08
C VAL A 283 -18.96 -15.95 7.43
N ARG A 284 -19.83 -16.85 6.94
CA ARG A 284 -21.25 -16.87 7.32
C ARG A 284 -21.43 -17.31 8.75
N ASP A 285 -20.64 -18.29 9.20
CA ASP A 285 -20.68 -18.78 10.58
C ASP A 285 -20.19 -17.70 11.54
N LEU A 286 -19.17 -16.95 11.13
CA LEU A 286 -18.66 -15.79 11.86
C LEU A 286 -19.74 -14.70 11.99
N LEU A 287 -20.43 -14.35 10.90
CA LEU A 287 -21.49 -13.33 10.94
C LEU A 287 -22.70 -13.74 11.78
N ARG A 288 -23.10 -15.03 11.75
CA ARG A 288 -24.18 -15.53 12.60
C ARG A 288 -23.80 -15.49 14.08
N ARG A 289 -22.55 -15.83 14.42
CA ARG A 289 -22.05 -15.74 15.79
C ARG A 289 -21.97 -14.29 16.25
N GLU A 290 -21.47 -13.38 15.41
CA GLU A 290 -21.42 -11.96 15.71
C GLU A 290 -22.81 -11.44 16.11
N ALA A 291 -23.85 -11.78 15.34
CA ALA A 291 -25.24 -11.42 15.66
C ALA A 291 -25.66 -11.92 17.06
N ALA A 292 -25.39 -13.20 17.37
CA ALA A 292 -25.72 -13.78 18.67
C ALA A 292 -24.98 -13.09 19.83
N LEU A 293 -23.73 -12.68 19.62
CA LEU A 293 -22.94 -11.97 20.63
C LEU A 293 -23.40 -10.52 20.82
N LEU A 294 -23.78 -9.83 19.73
CA LEU A 294 -24.38 -8.49 19.79
C LEU A 294 -25.70 -8.52 20.57
N GLU A 295 -26.56 -9.51 20.33
CA GLU A 295 -27.80 -9.68 21.10
C GLU A 295 -27.54 -9.95 22.58
N ARG A 296 -26.58 -10.85 22.88
CA ARG A 296 -26.18 -11.20 24.24
C ARG A 296 -25.62 -9.99 25.01
N LEU A 297 -24.80 -9.16 24.36
CA LEU A 297 -24.18 -8.00 24.99
C LEU A 297 -25.10 -6.78 25.03
N GLY A 298 -25.91 -6.56 23.98
CA GLY A 298 -26.78 -5.40 23.84
C GLY A 298 -27.99 -5.44 24.76
N GLY A 299 -28.79 -6.51 24.70
CA GLY A 299 -30.12 -6.55 25.34
C GLY A 299 -30.98 -5.31 25.08
N ASP A 300 -32.05 -5.11 25.86
CA ASP A 300 -32.89 -3.90 25.81
C ASP A 300 -32.38 -2.79 26.75
N ARG A 301 -31.07 -2.78 27.04
CA ARG A 301 -30.47 -1.83 27.99
C ARG A 301 -30.39 -0.42 27.39
N PRO A 302 -30.75 0.64 28.13
CA PRO A 302 -30.66 2.03 27.66
C PRO A 302 -29.21 2.53 27.52
N ASP A 303 -28.27 1.93 28.23
CA ASP A 303 -26.82 2.21 28.27
C ASP A 303 -25.99 1.21 27.44
N ARG A 304 -26.61 0.61 26.42
CA ARG A 304 -25.98 -0.42 25.58
C ARG A 304 -24.72 0.10 24.87
N VAL A 305 -23.68 -0.75 24.93
CA VAL A 305 -22.34 -0.51 24.38
C VAL A 305 -22.14 -1.08 22.96
N VAL A 306 -23.19 -1.68 22.39
CA VAL A 306 -23.22 -2.27 21.04
C VAL A 306 -24.52 -1.91 20.33
N PRO A 307 -24.55 -1.88 18.98
CA PRO A 307 -25.77 -1.66 18.21
C PRO A 307 -26.73 -2.84 18.34
N ARG A 308 -28.04 -2.56 18.22
CA ARG A 308 -29.07 -3.59 18.20
C ARG A 308 -29.06 -4.36 16.88
N VAL A 309 -29.16 -5.68 16.95
CA VAL A 309 -29.44 -6.54 15.78
C VAL A 309 -30.90 -6.37 15.37
N VAL A 310 -31.14 -6.08 14.09
CA VAL A 310 -32.49 -5.92 13.53
C VAL A 310 -32.99 -7.23 12.95
N GLU A 311 -32.17 -7.90 12.13
CA GLU A 311 -32.51 -9.16 11.48
C GLU A 311 -31.26 -9.86 10.94
N VAL A 312 -31.24 -11.20 10.99
CA VAL A 312 -30.29 -12.04 10.24
C VAL A 312 -31.07 -12.84 9.20
N PHE A 313 -30.66 -12.80 7.94
CA PHE A 313 -31.37 -13.46 6.85
C PHE A 313 -30.41 -14.02 5.79
N GLU A 314 -30.92 -14.91 4.95
CA GLU A 314 -30.17 -15.50 3.84
C GLU A 314 -30.73 -15.06 2.49
N GLN A 315 -29.83 -14.71 1.56
CA GLN A 315 -30.21 -14.36 0.20
C GLN A 315 -29.09 -14.77 -0.76
N GLN A 316 -29.44 -15.50 -1.83
CA GLN A 316 -28.49 -15.98 -2.86
C GLN A 316 -27.28 -16.75 -2.26
N GLY A 317 -27.54 -17.55 -1.24
CA GLY A 317 -26.52 -18.35 -0.53
C GLY A 317 -25.61 -17.57 0.42
N SER A 318 -25.70 -16.24 0.45
CA SER A 318 -24.98 -15.40 1.42
C SER A 318 -25.83 -15.17 2.66
N VAL A 319 -25.18 -14.97 3.81
CA VAL A 319 -25.83 -14.51 5.05
C VAL A 319 -25.70 -12.99 5.11
N PHE A 320 -26.75 -12.33 5.59
CA PHE A 320 -26.79 -10.91 5.84
C PHE A 320 -27.22 -10.65 7.28
N MET A 321 -26.63 -9.63 7.89
CA MET A 321 -27.02 -9.11 9.21
C MET A 321 -27.34 -7.63 9.07
N ALA A 322 -28.59 -7.26 9.34
CA ALA A 322 -29.02 -5.88 9.48
C ALA A 322 -28.91 -5.47 10.96
N VAL A 323 -28.19 -4.38 11.23
CA VAL A 323 -28.04 -3.79 12.57
C VAL A 323 -28.40 -2.31 12.56
N GLU A 324 -28.73 -1.78 13.74
CA GLU A 324 -28.93 -0.35 13.96
C GLU A 324 -27.74 0.46 13.44
N SER A 325 -28.02 1.54 12.72
CA SER A 325 -26.97 2.45 12.27
C SER A 325 -26.53 3.36 13.43
N VAL A 326 -25.30 3.18 13.92
CA VAL A 326 -24.70 4.09 14.90
C VAL A 326 -24.31 5.40 14.20
N PRO A 327 -24.85 6.57 14.61
CA PRO A 327 -24.43 7.85 14.06
C PRO A 327 -22.99 8.16 14.46
N GLY A 328 -22.27 8.92 13.63
CA GLY A 328 -20.89 9.33 13.90
C GLY A 328 -19.85 8.60 13.05
N ALA A 329 -18.65 8.42 13.59
CA ALA A 329 -17.51 7.85 12.89
C ALA A 329 -16.68 6.96 13.81
N THR A 330 -15.93 6.01 13.25
CA THR A 330 -14.96 5.20 14.00
C THR A 330 -13.97 6.08 14.76
N LEU A 331 -13.44 5.61 15.89
CA LEU A 331 -12.41 6.30 16.68
C LEU A 331 -11.22 6.66 15.79
N ARG A 332 -10.76 5.75 14.91
CA ARG A 332 -9.67 6.04 13.96
C ARG A 332 -9.96 7.26 13.08
N ARG A 333 -11.13 7.29 12.44
CA ARG A 333 -11.56 8.43 11.60
C ARG A 333 -11.73 9.72 12.40
N THR A 334 -12.20 9.61 13.65
CA THR A 334 -12.34 10.77 14.55
C THR A 334 -10.98 11.37 14.90
N VAL A 335 -10.00 10.53 15.27
CA VAL A 335 -8.62 10.96 15.54
C VAL A 335 -7.95 11.54 14.30
N ALA A 336 -8.06 10.86 13.15
CA ALA A 336 -7.49 11.35 11.89
C ALA A 336 -8.05 12.73 11.50
N ARG A 337 -9.36 12.94 11.69
CA ARG A 337 -10.02 14.22 11.44
C ARG A 337 -9.49 15.32 12.36
N ARG A 338 -9.41 15.07 13.68
CA ARG A 338 -8.87 16.05 14.64
C ARG A 338 -7.41 16.39 14.37
N LEU A 339 -6.59 15.43 13.97
CA LEU A 339 -5.20 15.70 13.58
C LEU A 339 -5.12 16.61 12.34
N ALA A 340 -6.03 16.45 11.38
CA ALA A 340 -6.08 17.29 10.19
C ALA A 340 -6.68 18.69 10.45
N GLU A 341 -7.71 18.79 11.29
CA GLU A 341 -8.45 20.03 11.57
C GLU A 341 -7.80 20.84 12.70
N ASP A 342 -7.45 20.18 13.81
CA ASP A 342 -7.02 20.80 15.08
C ASP A 342 -5.51 20.64 15.34
N GLY A 343 -4.81 19.80 14.58
CA GLY A 343 -3.38 19.50 14.79
C GLY A 343 -3.09 18.60 16.00
N THR A 344 -4.13 18.07 16.66
CA THR A 344 -4.01 17.18 17.83
C THR A 344 -5.00 16.03 17.75
N ALA A 345 -4.64 14.86 18.27
CA ALA A 345 -5.55 13.71 18.39
C ALA A 345 -6.59 13.90 19.51
N CYS A 346 -6.20 14.61 20.58
CA CYS A 346 -7.03 14.85 21.74
C CYS A 346 -6.80 16.28 22.27
N PRO A 347 -7.87 17.10 22.43
CA PRO A 347 -7.73 18.53 22.69
C PRO A 347 -7.25 18.87 24.11
N ASP A 348 -7.72 18.12 25.12
CA ASP A 348 -7.48 18.44 26.52
C ASP A 348 -7.54 17.20 27.43
N ALA A 349 -7.11 17.36 28.68
CA ALA A 349 -7.03 16.29 29.67
C ALA A 349 -8.40 15.75 30.12
N GLY A 350 -9.44 16.59 30.11
CA GLY A 350 -10.81 16.16 30.45
C GLY A 350 -11.41 15.29 29.35
N THR A 351 -11.25 15.69 28.09
CA THR A 351 -11.61 14.89 26.93
C THR A 351 -10.84 13.56 26.91
N ALA A 352 -9.53 13.58 27.20
CA ALA A 352 -8.70 12.38 27.30
C ALA A 352 -9.21 11.43 28.40
N GLY A 353 -9.49 11.95 29.61
CA GLY A 353 -9.99 11.16 30.73
C GLY A 353 -11.35 10.53 30.45
N SER A 354 -12.27 11.27 29.83
CA SER A 354 -13.58 10.73 29.40
C SER A 354 -13.41 9.63 28.36
N LEU A 355 -12.58 9.85 27.34
CA LEU A 355 -12.35 8.91 26.26
C LEU A 355 -11.71 7.61 26.78
N VAL A 356 -10.63 7.72 27.56
CA VAL A 356 -9.94 6.56 28.15
C VAL A 356 -10.85 5.80 29.10
N GLY A 357 -11.61 6.51 29.96
CA GLY A 357 -12.59 5.88 30.84
C GLY A 357 -13.64 5.08 30.09
N GLN A 358 -14.21 5.65 29.02
CA GLN A 358 -15.18 4.93 28.18
C GLN A 358 -14.56 3.71 27.47
N LEU A 359 -13.32 3.79 26.99
CA LEU A 359 -12.62 2.65 26.38
C LEU A 359 -12.43 1.50 27.37
N VAL A 360 -12.07 1.82 28.62
CA VAL A 360 -11.94 0.84 29.71
C VAL A 360 -13.30 0.17 29.98
N GLU A 361 -14.38 0.94 30.02
CA GLU A 361 -15.73 0.40 30.25
C GLU A 361 -16.26 -0.46 29.08
N LEU A 362 -15.88 -0.18 27.83
CA LEU A 362 -16.21 -1.06 26.70
C LEU A 362 -15.61 -2.46 26.86
N VAL A 363 -14.34 -2.53 27.24
CA VAL A 363 -13.66 -3.81 27.50
C VAL A 363 -14.29 -4.52 28.69
N ALA A 364 -14.58 -3.78 29.75
CA ALA A 364 -15.22 -4.33 30.93
C ALA A 364 -16.61 -4.93 30.65
N ALA A 365 -17.42 -4.24 29.84
CA ALA A 365 -18.75 -4.71 29.47
C ALA A 365 -18.70 -6.04 28.70
N ALA A 366 -17.64 -6.29 27.92
CA ALA A 366 -17.43 -7.58 27.26
C ALA A 366 -16.93 -8.66 28.24
N HIS A 367 -16.03 -8.31 29.17
CA HIS A 367 -15.46 -9.25 30.13
C HIS A 367 -16.46 -9.72 31.18
N GLU A 368 -17.43 -8.89 31.56
CA GLU A 368 -18.47 -9.22 32.57
C GLU A 368 -19.26 -10.51 32.25
N PRO A 369 -19.79 -10.72 31.02
CA PRO A 369 -20.42 -11.99 30.62
C PRO A 369 -19.40 -13.11 30.28
N GLY A 370 -18.11 -12.92 30.53
CA GLY A 370 -17.06 -13.89 30.24
C GLY A 370 -16.65 -13.97 28.76
N LEU A 371 -16.81 -12.89 28.00
CA LEU A 371 -16.35 -12.79 26.61
C LEU A 371 -14.97 -12.14 26.55
N THR A 372 -14.13 -12.64 25.64
CA THR A 372 -12.87 -12.00 25.22
C THR A 372 -13.04 -11.53 23.78
N LEU A 373 -12.67 -10.28 23.49
CA LEU A 373 -12.92 -9.62 22.22
C LEU A 373 -11.98 -10.07 21.10
N HIS A 374 -10.69 -10.26 21.42
CA HIS A 374 -9.59 -10.63 20.51
C HIS A 374 -9.29 -9.66 19.35
N ASP A 375 -10.12 -8.64 19.11
CA ASP A 375 -9.91 -7.63 18.08
C ASP A 375 -10.38 -6.23 18.50
N PHE A 376 -9.99 -5.81 19.71
CA PHE A 376 -10.27 -4.45 20.19
C PHE A 376 -9.31 -3.43 19.55
N ASN A 377 -9.82 -2.57 18.67
CA ASN A 377 -9.01 -1.56 17.98
C ASN A 377 -9.86 -0.33 17.57
N PRO A 378 -9.24 0.80 17.18
CA PRO A 378 -9.95 2.04 16.84
C PRO A 378 -10.93 1.98 15.66
N ASN A 379 -10.87 0.96 14.79
CA ASN A 379 -11.87 0.78 13.72
C ASN A 379 -13.15 0.11 14.24
N ASN A 380 -13.03 -0.68 15.31
CA ASN A 380 -14.15 -1.43 15.91
C ASN A 380 -14.87 -0.63 17.01
N VAL A 381 -14.46 0.62 17.26
CA VAL A 381 -15.09 1.56 18.20
C VAL A 381 -15.67 2.75 17.43
N MET A 382 -16.97 2.99 17.56
CA MET A 382 -17.66 4.18 17.04
C MET A 382 -17.68 5.29 18.08
N VAL A 383 -17.52 6.53 17.62
CA VAL A 383 -17.72 7.76 18.39
C VAL A 383 -19.02 8.40 17.91
N ALA A 384 -20.04 8.36 18.76
CA ALA A 384 -21.32 9.01 18.49
C ALA A 384 -21.21 10.55 18.59
N PRO A 385 -22.13 11.31 17.98
CA PRO A 385 -22.10 12.78 18.04
C PRO A 385 -22.19 13.35 19.46
N ASP A 386 -22.79 12.60 20.39
CA ASP A 386 -22.88 12.95 21.82
C ASP A 386 -21.63 12.55 22.63
N GLY A 387 -20.61 11.99 21.97
CA GLY A 387 -19.35 11.58 22.58
C GLY A 387 -19.35 10.18 23.19
N ARG A 388 -20.46 9.42 23.10
CA ARG A 388 -20.52 8.02 23.56
C ARG A 388 -19.73 7.10 22.64
N LEU A 389 -19.08 6.09 23.24
CA LEU A 389 -18.37 5.04 22.51
C LEU A 389 -19.21 3.76 22.40
N LEU A 390 -19.19 3.12 21.23
CA LEU A 390 -19.86 1.84 20.99
C LEU A 390 -18.96 0.87 20.23
N LEU A 391 -19.01 -0.42 20.59
CA LEU A 391 -18.40 -1.52 19.84
C LEU A 391 -19.30 -1.88 18.64
N ILE A 392 -18.72 -2.07 17.46
CA ILE A 392 -19.48 -2.37 16.22
C ILE A 392 -19.09 -3.68 15.52
N ASP A 393 -18.06 -4.35 16.00
CA ASP A 393 -17.58 -5.61 15.43
C ASP A 393 -17.18 -6.57 16.55
N LEU A 394 -17.85 -7.73 16.59
CA LEU A 394 -17.59 -8.82 17.53
C LEU A 394 -17.28 -10.13 16.81
N GLU A 395 -16.84 -10.09 15.54
CA GLU A 395 -16.61 -11.28 14.69
C GLU A 395 -15.62 -12.27 15.35
N MET A 396 -14.61 -11.74 16.05
CA MET A 396 -13.53 -12.50 16.68
C MET A 396 -13.77 -12.82 18.17
N ALA A 397 -14.87 -12.31 18.73
CA ALA A 397 -15.15 -12.46 20.15
C ALA A 397 -15.61 -13.88 20.50
N ALA A 398 -15.18 -14.37 21.66
CA ALA A 398 -15.53 -15.70 22.13
C ALA A 398 -15.55 -15.80 23.66
N PRO A 399 -16.44 -16.65 24.23
CA PRO A 399 -16.30 -17.13 25.59
C PRO A 399 -14.94 -17.80 25.82
N GLN A 400 -14.36 -17.58 27.00
CA GLN A 400 -13.06 -18.15 27.36
C GLN A 400 -13.02 -19.67 27.22
N GLY A 401 -11.94 -20.21 26.64
CA GLY A 401 -11.73 -21.64 26.44
C GLY A 401 -12.51 -22.26 25.28
N GLU A 402 -13.48 -21.56 24.68
CA GLU A 402 -14.15 -22.03 23.47
C GLU A 402 -13.20 -21.98 22.28
N ARG A 403 -13.11 -23.05 21.49
CA ARG A 403 -12.34 -23.05 20.25
C ARG A 403 -13.03 -22.16 19.21
N TRP A 404 -12.37 -21.09 18.82
CA TRP A 404 -12.90 -20.14 17.85
C TRP A 404 -11.82 -19.61 16.90
N VAL A 405 -12.26 -18.88 15.88
CA VAL A 405 -11.35 -18.14 14.99
C VAL A 405 -10.78 -16.95 15.75
N LEU A 406 -9.46 -16.84 15.79
CA LEU A 406 -8.73 -15.78 16.47
C LEU A 406 -8.24 -14.73 15.46
N GLY A 407 -8.51 -13.48 15.80
CA GLY A 407 -8.22 -12.30 14.99
C GLY A 407 -6.83 -11.76 15.27
N ALA A 408 -6.29 -11.03 14.31
CA ALA A 408 -5.08 -10.25 14.52
C ALA A 408 -5.17 -8.95 13.71
N THR A 409 -5.05 -7.85 14.44
CA THR A 409 -4.86 -6.52 13.89
C THR A 409 -3.46 -6.05 14.29
N PRO A 410 -2.51 -5.90 13.33
CA PRO A 410 -1.13 -5.52 13.62
C PRO A 410 -1.04 -4.26 14.51
N GLY A 411 -0.17 -4.31 15.52
CA GLY A 411 -0.03 -3.27 16.55
C GLY A 411 -1.03 -3.35 17.71
N TYR A 412 -2.18 -3.99 17.54
CA TYR A 412 -3.20 -4.15 18.59
C TYR A 412 -3.27 -5.57 19.15
N THR A 413 -2.57 -6.52 18.52
CA THR A 413 -2.59 -7.94 18.88
C THR A 413 -1.51 -8.26 19.90
N ALA A 414 -1.90 -8.81 21.05
CA ALA A 414 -0.96 -9.26 22.08
C ALA A 414 0.00 -10.36 21.55
N PRO A 415 1.25 -10.46 22.06
CA PRO A 415 2.24 -11.43 21.59
C PRO A 415 1.76 -12.89 21.60
N GLU A 416 1.05 -13.33 22.63
CA GLU A 416 0.51 -14.68 22.76
C GLU A 416 -0.63 -14.97 21.78
N LEU A 417 -1.43 -13.96 21.42
CA LEU A 417 -2.49 -14.07 20.41
C LEU A 417 -1.89 -14.11 19.01
N ARG A 418 -0.81 -13.37 18.78
CA ARG A 418 -0.02 -13.40 17.54
C ARG A 418 0.63 -14.78 17.33
N ALA A 419 1.08 -15.43 18.40
CA ALA A 419 1.68 -16.77 18.38
C ALA A 419 0.65 -17.92 18.27
N ALA A 420 -0.61 -17.68 18.65
CA ALA A 420 -1.68 -18.68 18.61
C ALA A 420 -2.08 -19.07 17.18
N ASP A 421 -2.51 -20.32 16.98
CA ASP A 421 -3.09 -20.76 15.71
C ASP A 421 -4.35 -19.97 15.39
N HIS A 422 -4.67 -19.84 14.10
CA HIS A 422 -5.85 -19.06 13.65
C HIS A 422 -7.16 -19.61 14.22
N VAL A 423 -7.22 -20.92 14.49
CA VAL A 423 -8.32 -21.54 15.23
C VAL A 423 -7.75 -22.19 16.48
N ALA A 424 -8.08 -21.63 17.64
CA ALA A 424 -7.57 -22.09 18.93
C ALA A 424 -8.60 -21.80 20.04
N PRO A 425 -8.45 -22.39 21.24
CA PRO A 425 -9.22 -21.96 22.39
C PRO A 425 -9.03 -20.45 22.63
N ALA A 426 -10.14 -19.76 22.89
CA ALA A 426 -10.15 -18.35 23.26
C ALA A 426 -9.19 -18.10 24.42
N LEU A 427 -8.32 -17.10 24.25
CA LEU A 427 -7.27 -16.76 25.20
C LEU A 427 -7.86 -15.99 26.39
N PRO A 428 -7.12 -15.86 27.51
CA PRO A 428 -7.58 -15.10 28.67
C PRO A 428 -7.81 -13.60 28.35
N PRO A 429 -8.64 -12.89 29.14
CA PRO A 429 -8.95 -11.47 28.95
C PRO A 429 -7.75 -10.50 28.88
N SER A 430 -6.55 -10.94 29.31
CA SER A 430 -5.30 -10.17 29.23
C SER A 430 -4.91 -9.74 27.81
N VAL A 431 -5.39 -10.43 26.78
CA VAL A 431 -5.16 -10.04 25.37
C VAL A 431 -5.89 -8.75 25.01
N ASP A 432 -7.09 -8.53 25.56
CA ASP A 432 -7.87 -7.30 25.32
C ASP A 432 -7.29 -6.12 26.09
N LEU A 433 -6.60 -6.36 27.22
CA LEU A 433 -5.91 -5.32 27.98
C LEU A 433 -4.71 -4.76 27.20
N PHE A 434 -3.95 -5.63 26.51
CA PHE A 434 -2.92 -5.18 25.57
C PHE A 434 -3.52 -4.31 24.46
N ALA A 435 -4.61 -4.78 23.84
CA ALA A 435 -5.31 -4.09 22.77
C ALA A 435 -5.91 -2.74 23.24
N LEU A 436 -6.36 -2.66 24.50
CA LEU A 436 -6.80 -1.43 25.16
C LEU A 436 -5.65 -0.42 25.28
N GLY A 437 -4.47 -0.84 25.74
CA GLY A 437 -3.29 0.04 25.81
C GLY A 437 -2.92 0.61 24.44
N ALA A 438 -2.93 -0.21 23.39
CA ALA A 438 -2.66 0.22 22.02
C ALA A 438 -3.73 1.20 21.51
N THR A 439 -5.00 0.96 21.84
CA THR A 439 -6.13 1.83 21.48
C THR A 439 -6.07 3.18 22.21
N VAL A 440 -5.67 3.18 23.49
CA VAL A 440 -5.43 4.41 24.26
C VAL A 440 -4.28 5.23 23.67
N LEU A 441 -3.16 4.59 23.32
CA LEU A 441 -2.05 5.29 22.67
C LEU A 441 -2.50 5.98 21.36
N HIS A 442 -3.23 5.25 20.51
CA HIS A 442 -3.78 5.81 19.27
C HIS A 442 -4.75 6.97 19.54
N ALA A 443 -5.65 6.82 20.52
CA ALA A 443 -6.63 7.83 20.86
C ALA A 443 -5.99 9.15 21.32
N LEU A 444 -4.84 9.08 22.01
CA LEU A 444 -4.15 10.24 22.57
C LEU A 444 -3.15 10.88 21.61
N SER A 445 -2.59 10.11 20.66
CA SER A 445 -1.47 10.56 19.82
C SER A 445 -1.69 10.44 18.31
N GLY A 446 -2.63 9.59 17.88
CA GLY A 446 -2.75 9.12 16.51
C GLY A 446 -1.74 8.05 16.10
N ALA A 447 -0.75 7.73 16.94
CA ALA A 447 0.26 6.73 16.65
C ALA A 447 -0.32 5.33 16.73
N ASP A 448 0.03 4.50 15.75
CA ASP A 448 -0.16 3.06 15.83
C ASP A 448 1.14 2.42 16.37
N PRO A 449 1.10 1.60 17.44
CA PRO A 449 2.26 0.84 17.91
C PRO A 449 2.55 -0.35 16.98
N LEU A 450 2.69 -0.05 15.68
CA LEU A 450 2.95 -1.02 14.62
C LEU A 450 4.44 -1.12 14.37
N PHE A 451 4.95 -2.31 14.59
CA PHE A 451 6.33 -2.65 14.41
C PHE A 451 6.47 -3.83 13.46
N ALA A 452 7.29 -3.68 12.41
CA ALA A 452 7.74 -4.85 11.65
C ALA A 452 8.56 -5.77 12.59
N PRO A 453 8.44 -7.10 12.42
CA PRO A 453 9.12 -8.05 13.30
C PRO A 453 10.63 -7.89 13.14
N ASP A 454 11.41 -8.04 14.20
CA ASP A 454 12.86 -8.19 14.13
C ASP A 454 13.22 -9.62 13.69
N LEU A 455 14.32 -9.80 12.94
CA LEU A 455 14.78 -11.11 12.43
C LEU A 455 16.30 -11.27 12.56
N PRO A 456 16.80 -12.49 12.88
CA PRO A 456 16.02 -13.69 13.21
C PRO A 456 15.28 -13.54 14.54
N GLU A 457 14.17 -14.25 14.71
CA GLU A 457 13.26 -14.12 15.88
C GLU A 457 13.99 -14.30 17.23
N ALA A 458 15.02 -15.16 17.28
CA ALA A 458 15.82 -15.38 18.49
C ALA A 458 16.62 -14.15 18.96
N ALA A 459 16.81 -13.15 18.09
CA ALA A 459 17.47 -11.89 18.39
C ALA A 459 16.49 -10.70 18.38
N ALA A 460 15.19 -10.96 18.36
CA ALA A 460 14.18 -9.93 18.34
C ALA A 460 14.13 -9.17 19.67
N ARG A 461 14.04 -7.84 19.59
CA ARG A 461 13.76 -7.02 20.78
C ARG A 461 12.33 -7.28 21.27
N PRO A 462 12.07 -7.25 22.59
CA PRO A 462 10.72 -7.27 23.14
C PRO A 462 9.85 -6.14 22.57
N ASP A 463 8.55 -6.39 22.39
CA ASP A 463 7.63 -5.37 21.87
C ASP A 463 7.50 -4.23 22.89
N GLU A 464 7.53 -4.54 24.19
CA GLU A 464 7.50 -3.54 25.27
C GLU A 464 8.70 -2.58 25.27
N GLU A 465 9.91 -3.01 24.89
CA GLU A 465 11.09 -2.15 24.78
C GLU A 465 10.90 -1.11 23.67
N ARG A 466 10.42 -1.58 22.51
CA ARG A 466 10.18 -0.75 21.32
C ARG A 466 9.03 0.22 21.57
N LEU A 467 7.99 -0.24 22.26
CA LEU A 467 6.87 0.58 22.69
C LEU A 467 7.33 1.68 23.65
N ALA A 468 8.16 1.36 24.64
CA ALA A 468 8.68 2.35 25.59
C ALA A 468 9.45 3.47 24.88
N ALA A 469 10.31 3.13 23.91
CA ALA A 469 11.01 4.12 23.11
C ALA A 469 10.07 5.03 22.31
N LEU A 470 9.02 4.47 21.70
CA LEU A 470 7.99 5.23 20.99
C LEU A 470 7.21 6.16 21.94
N VAL A 471 6.76 5.65 23.08
CA VAL A 471 6.01 6.43 24.09
C VAL A 471 6.87 7.55 24.67
N GLU A 472 8.15 7.30 24.94
CA GLU A 472 9.09 8.33 25.41
C GLU A 472 9.23 9.45 24.37
N LEU A 473 9.41 9.08 23.10
CA LEU A 473 9.54 10.03 22.00
C LEU A 473 8.29 10.93 21.87
N LEU A 474 7.11 10.33 21.87
CA LEU A 474 5.84 11.05 21.80
C LEU A 474 5.57 11.92 23.04
N SER A 475 6.03 11.47 24.22
CA SER A 475 5.87 12.21 25.48
C SER A 475 6.65 13.54 25.52
N ARG A 476 7.57 13.79 24.58
CA ARG A 476 8.39 15.01 24.54
C ARG A 476 7.56 16.25 24.26
N ASP A 477 6.61 16.15 23.32
CA ASP A 477 5.78 17.26 22.89
C ASP A 477 4.27 16.99 22.95
N GLN A 478 3.86 15.80 23.42
CA GLN A 478 2.46 15.47 23.73
C GLN A 478 2.26 15.22 25.24
N PRO A 479 1.83 16.24 26.01
CA PRO A 479 1.62 16.09 27.45
C PRO A 479 0.65 14.98 27.82
N LEU A 480 -0.42 14.78 27.02
CA LEU A 480 -1.39 13.71 27.28
C LEU A 480 -0.77 12.31 27.14
N VAL A 481 0.15 12.10 26.19
CA VAL A 481 0.85 10.81 26.08
C VAL A 481 1.74 10.59 27.29
N ARG A 482 2.45 11.62 27.75
CA ARG A 482 3.30 11.57 28.95
C ARG A 482 2.49 11.20 30.19
N ASP A 483 1.37 11.87 30.40
CA ASP A 483 0.50 11.70 31.57
C ASP A 483 -0.13 10.30 31.63
N TYR A 484 -0.40 9.69 30.47
CA TYR A 484 -0.97 8.34 30.35
C TYR A 484 0.06 7.25 30.03
N ALA A 485 1.35 7.58 29.91
CA ALA A 485 2.41 6.61 29.59
C ALA A 485 2.43 5.40 30.56
N PRO A 486 2.28 5.57 31.90
CA PRO A 486 2.25 4.42 32.80
C PRO A 486 1.10 3.45 32.51
N LEU A 487 -0.08 3.97 32.13
CA LEU A 487 -1.23 3.13 31.77
C LEU A 487 -0.95 2.34 30.48
N VAL A 488 -0.46 3.01 29.44
CA VAL A 488 -0.15 2.37 28.15
C VAL A 488 0.90 1.27 28.33
N LEU A 489 2.02 1.58 28.97
CA LEU A 489 3.12 0.64 29.19
C LEU A 489 2.74 -0.49 30.14
N GLY A 490 1.91 -0.22 31.16
CA GLY A 490 1.41 -1.22 32.09
C GLY A 490 0.45 -2.22 31.44
N LEU A 491 -0.40 -1.75 30.52
CA LEU A 491 -1.35 -2.61 29.79
C LEU A 491 -0.67 -3.44 28.69
N MET A 492 0.39 -2.91 28.07
CA MET A 492 1.06 -3.52 26.92
C MET A 492 2.35 -4.28 27.28
N ARG A 493 2.44 -4.86 28.48
CA ARG A 493 3.53 -5.79 28.84
C ARG A 493 3.52 -7.02 27.95
N ASP A 494 4.69 -7.53 27.57
CA ASP A 494 4.75 -8.74 26.73
C ASP A 494 4.22 -9.96 27.51
N GLU A 495 4.65 -10.11 28.76
CA GLU A 495 4.21 -11.20 29.64
C GLU A 495 2.79 -10.95 30.18
N PRO A 496 1.79 -11.82 29.89
CA PRO A 496 0.41 -11.59 30.27
C PRO A 496 0.16 -11.45 31.77
N ALA A 497 0.99 -12.11 32.59
CA ALA A 497 0.89 -12.09 34.05
C ALA A 497 1.38 -10.76 34.67
N GLU A 498 2.19 -9.99 33.95
CA GLU A 498 2.71 -8.69 34.40
C GLU A 498 1.84 -7.51 33.93
N ARG A 499 0.88 -7.77 33.03
CA ARG A 499 -0.04 -6.74 32.53
C ARG A 499 -0.93 -6.21 33.64
N TRP A 500 -1.17 -4.91 33.58
CA TRP A 500 -2.13 -4.26 34.47
C TRP A 500 -3.52 -4.87 34.32
N THR A 501 -4.21 -5.03 35.45
CA THR A 501 -5.57 -5.53 35.46
C THR A 501 -6.55 -4.45 35.00
N LEU A 502 -7.76 -4.87 34.62
CA LEU A 502 -8.85 -3.96 34.31
C LEU A 502 -9.18 -3.02 35.49
N GLU A 503 -9.07 -3.49 36.73
CA GLU A 503 -9.27 -2.67 37.93
C GLU A 503 -8.18 -1.60 38.08
N ALA A 504 -6.92 -1.95 37.80
CA ALA A 504 -5.83 -0.97 37.77
C ALA A 504 -6.06 0.10 36.70
N ALA A 505 -6.55 -0.28 35.52
CA ALA A 505 -6.90 0.68 34.46
C ALA A 505 -8.06 1.61 34.85
N ARG A 506 -9.10 1.10 35.52
CA ARG A 506 -10.25 1.90 36.02
C ARG A 506 -9.86 2.90 37.10
N THR A 507 -8.97 2.48 38.00
CA THR A 507 -8.54 3.30 39.15
C THR A 507 -7.39 4.25 38.80
N PHE A 508 -6.71 4.04 37.68
CA PHE A 508 -5.64 4.91 37.19
C PHE A 508 -6.09 6.37 37.07
N ARG A 509 -5.25 7.28 37.56
CA ARG A 509 -5.41 8.72 37.36
C ARG A 509 -4.07 9.25 36.84
N PRO A 510 -4.06 9.99 35.72
CA PRO A 510 -2.83 10.59 35.21
C PRO A 510 -2.26 11.54 36.27
N ALA A 511 -1.00 11.35 36.61
CA ALA A 511 -0.26 12.36 37.36
C ALA A 511 0.31 13.35 36.34
N THR A 512 0.09 14.65 36.54
CA THR A 512 0.81 15.68 35.77
C THR A 512 2.28 15.60 36.14
N ALA A 513 3.04 14.80 35.38
CA ALA A 513 4.46 14.62 35.64
C ALA A 513 5.18 15.94 35.32
N GLY A 514 6.04 16.38 36.24
CA GLY A 514 6.98 17.46 35.97
C GLY A 514 7.82 17.13 34.73
N ASN A 515 8.14 18.15 33.95
CA ASN A 515 8.85 18.00 32.68
C ASN A 515 10.29 17.53 32.95
N ASP A 516 10.52 16.23 33.14
CA ASP A 516 11.86 15.72 33.39
C ASP A 516 12.63 15.71 32.06
N ARG A 517 13.43 16.76 31.88
CA ARG A 517 14.15 17.05 30.64
C ARG A 517 15.50 16.37 30.72
N THR A 518 15.67 15.25 30.01
CA THR A 518 17.00 14.92 29.47
C THR A 518 17.53 16.15 28.70
N GLY A 519 18.78 16.52 28.94
CA GLY A 519 19.35 17.78 28.42
C GLY A 519 19.43 17.80 26.88
N PRO A 520 19.32 18.97 26.22
CA PRO A 520 19.35 19.08 24.75
C PRO A 520 20.62 18.51 24.09
N ALA A 521 21.77 18.58 24.78
CA ALA A 521 23.06 18.11 24.25
C ALA A 521 23.15 16.58 24.14
N ASP A 522 22.79 15.84 25.21
CA ASP A 522 22.79 14.36 25.21
C ASP A 522 21.83 13.80 24.15
N ARG A 523 20.74 14.53 23.83
CA ARG A 523 19.81 14.15 22.76
C ARG A 523 20.40 14.26 21.37
N ALA A 524 21.07 15.37 21.08
CA ALA A 524 21.68 15.61 19.77
C ALA A 524 22.78 14.58 19.47
N ASP A 525 23.58 14.22 20.48
CA ASP A 525 24.64 13.22 20.35
C ASP A 525 24.06 11.82 20.06
N ARG A 526 23.04 11.38 20.82
CA ARG A 526 22.36 10.09 20.57
C ARG A 526 21.64 10.02 19.23
N ALA A 527 21.00 11.13 18.81
CA ALA A 527 20.36 11.22 17.50
C ALA A 527 21.41 11.10 16.38
N GLY A 528 22.56 11.73 16.54
CA GLY A 528 23.71 11.62 15.64
C GLY A 528 24.25 10.19 15.52
N GLU A 529 24.47 9.50 16.64
CA GLU A 529 24.92 8.10 16.64
C GLU A 529 23.90 7.15 15.98
N THR A 530 22.61 7.38 16.26
CA THR A 530 21.52 6.57 15.70
C THR A 530 21.40 6.77 14.19
N ARG A 531 21.45 8.03 13.72
CA ARG A 531 21.48 8.37 12.30
C ARG A 531 22.65 7.69 11.59
N ASP A 532 23.84 7.78 12.16
CA ASP A 532 25.06 7.22 11.57
C ASP A 532 25.00 5.68 11.55
N ARG A 533 24.35 5.05 12.55
CA ARG A 533 24.05 3.60 12.54
C ARG A 533 23.07 3.22 11.45
N LEU A 534 21.90 3.89 11.35
CA LEU A 534 20.89 3.62 10.33
C LEU A 534 21.47 3.72 8.92
N LEU A 535 22.30 4.74 8.68
CA LEU A 535 22.96 4.96 7.40
C LEU A 535 23.92 3.80 7.07
N ARG A 536 24.82 3.47 7.99
CA ARG A 536 25.82 2.40 7.82
C ARG A 536 25.16 1.03 7.63
N ASP A 537 24.22 0.68 8.50
CA ASP A 537 23.53 -0.60 8.50
C ASP A 537 22.66 -0.74 7.24
N GLY A 538 22.02 0.35 6.79
CA GLY A 538 21.23 0.37 5.57
C GLY A 538 22.05 0.20 4.29
N ILE A 539 23.19 0.89 4.15
CA ILE A 539 24.10 0.68 3.01
C ILE A 539 24.62 -0.77 3.00
N ALA A 540 25.04 -1.30 4.16
CA ALA A 540 25.47 -2.68 4.27
C ALA A 540 24.36 -3.68 3.88
N HIS A 541 23.11 -3.38 4.21
CA HIS A 541 21.96 -4.22 3.85
C HIS A 541 21.67 -4.20 2.34
N LEU A 542 21.70 -3.03 1.69
CA LEU A 542 21.53 -2.94 0.23
C LEU A 542 22.57 -3.79 -0.50
N LEU A 543 23.85 -3.69 -0.09
CA LEU A 543 24.94 -4.48 -0.66
C LEU A 543 24.74 -5.99 -0.43
N ALA A 544 24.34 -6.40 0.78
CA ALA A 544 24.19 -7.80 1.14
C ALA A 544 22.96 -8.49 0.52
N THR A 545 21.91 -7.74 0.20
CA THR A 545 20.64 -8.29 -0.34
C THR A 545 20.53 -8.18 -1.86
N MET A 546 21.50 -7.54 -2.50
CA MET A 546 21.60 -7.42 -3.94
C MET A 546 21.78 -8.80 -4.61
N ARG A 547 21.11 -9.01 -5.74
CA ARG A 547 21.14 -10.27 -6.52
C ARG A 547 21.62 -10.04 -7.96
N PRO A 548 22.92 -9.80 -8.19
CA PRO A 548 23.43 -9.52 -9.54
C PRO A 548 23.23 -10.67 -10.55
N GLY A 549 23.03 -11.90 -10.07
CA GLY A 549 22.76 -13.08 -10.92
C GLY A 549 21.29 -13.31 -11.24
N ASP A 550 20.37 -12.50 -10.70
CA ASP A 550 18.94 -12.58 -11.01
C ASP A 550 18.67 -11.76 -12.29
N PRO A 551 18.17 -12.38 -13.38
CA PRO A 551 17.94 -11.69 -14.64
C PRO A 551 16.68 -10.81 -14.63
N GLU A 552 15.78 -10.97 -13.65
CA GLU A 552 14.53 -10.21 -13.61
C GLU A 552 14.65 -8.95 -12.75
N ARG A 553 15.26 -9.07 -11.56
CA ARG A 553 15.39 -7.96 -10.60
C ARG A 553 16.66 -8.01 -9.76
N LEU A 554 17.30 -6.85 -9.58
CA LEU A 554 18.47 -6.71 -8.72
C LEU A 554 18.15 -6.83 -7.23
N TRP A 555 16.99 -6.32 -6.80
CA TRP A 555 16.45 -6.48 -5.45
C TRP A 555 14.99 -6.95 -5.53
N PRO A 556 14.54 -7.82 -4.60
CA PRO A 556 13.14 -8.19 -4.49
C PRO A 556 12.24 -6.99 -4.20
N SER A 557 11.00 -7.05 -4.68
CA SER A 557 9.99 -6.02 -4.49
C SER A 557 8.72 -6.58 -3.85
N ASP A 558 7.77 -5.71 -3.50
CA ASP A 558 6.43 -6.14 -3.12
C ASP A 558 5.59 -6.56 -4.35
N SER A 559 4.38 -7.05 -4.10
CA SER A 559 3.49 -7.52 -5.18
C SER A 559 3.20 -6.47 -6.25
N PHE A 560 3.21 -5.17 -5.89
CA PHE A 560 2.93 -4.09 -6.81
C PHE A 560 4.19 -3.73 -7.60
N GLY A 561 5.32 -3.53 -6.92
CA GLY A 561 6.58 -3.24 -7.58
C GLY A 561 7.09 -4.38 -8.46
N GLU A 562 6.72 -5.64 -8.18
CA GLU A 562 6.90 -6.80 -9.09
C GLU A 562 6.15 -6.64 -10.44
N THR A 563 5.11 -5.80 -10.46
CA THR A 563 4.41 -5.43 -11.69
C THR A 563 5.06 -4.26 -12.44
N CYS A 564 5.89 -3.47 -11.76
CA CYS A 564 6.57 -2.30 -12.31
C CYS A 564 7.85 -2.65 -13.05
N ASP A 565 8.36 -1.70 -13.82
CA ASP A 565 9.62 -1.86 -14.51
C ASP A 565 10.84 -1.95 -13.55
N PRO A 566 11.69 -2.98 -13.69
CA PRO A 566 12.69 -3.35 -12.69
C PRO A 566 13.92 -2.42 -12.60
N VAL A 567 14.12 -1.51 -13.55
CA VAL A 567 15.26 -0.56 -13.52
C VAL A 567 14.84 0.89 -13.28
N THR A 568 13.57 1.14 -13.00
CA THR A 568 13.05 2.48 -12.70
C THR A 568 13.47 2.97 -11.31
N LEU A 569 13.28 4.26 -11.05
CA LEU A 569 13.58 4.86 -9.75
C LEU A 569 12.60 4.44 -8.66
N GLN A 570 11.30 4.38 -8.97
CA GLN A 570 10.25 4.17 -7.96
C GLN A 570 10.39 2.82 -7.25
N HIS A 571 10.35 1.73 -8.03
CA HIS A 571 10.32 0.34 -7.54
C HIS A 571 11.44 -0.53 -8.14
N GLY A 572 12.37 0.06 -8.90
CA GLY A 572 13.47 -0.64 -9.57
C GLY A 572 14.83 -0.36 -8.94
N SER A 573 15.89 -0.74 -9.67
CA SER A 573 17.27 -0.66 -9.20
C SER A 573 17.85 0.75 -9.15
N ALA A 574 17.34 1.71 -9.95
CA ALA A 574 17.96 3.03 -10.09
C ALA A 574 18.03 3.81 -8.76
N GLY A 575 17.03 3.63 -7.90
CA GLY A 575 17.01 4.21 -6.55
C GLY A 575 18.17 3.76 -5.66
N GLY A 576 18.42 2.45 -5.62
CA GLY A 576 19.54 1.87 -4.89
C GLY A 576 20.89 2.31 -5.47
N VAL A 577 21.02 2.31 -6.81
CA VAL A 577 22.23 2.78 -7.51
C VAL A 577 22.55 4.24 -7.14
N ALA A 578 21.57 5.14 -7.18
CA ALA A 578 21.77 6.55 -6.86
C ALA A 578 22.22 6.78 -5.41
N VAL A 579 21.66 6.03 -4.46
CA VAL A 579 22.03 6.13 -3.04
C VAL A 579 23.45 5.62 -2.80
N LEU A 580 23.82 4.49 -3.41
CA LEU A 580 25.18 3.95 -3.33
C LEU A 580 26.20 4.90 -3.97
N ALA A 581 25.87 5.51 -5.11
CA ALA A 581 26.70 6.51 -5.78
C ALA A 581 26.93 7.74 -4.90
N ARG A 582 25.87 8.26 -4.28
CA ARG A 582 25.98 9.39 -3.34
C ARG A 582 26.80 9.03 -2.11
N ALA A 583 26.60 7.84 -1.53
CA ALA A 583 27.38 7.38 -0.39
C ALA A 583 28.89 7.30 -0.73
N LEU A 584 29.23 6.75 -1.91
CA LEU A 584 30.62 6.59 -2.34
C LEU A 584 31.31 7.94 -2.47
N ARG A 585 30.69 8.92 -3.15
CA ARG A 585 31.25 10.28 -3.27
C ARG A 585 31.53 10.91 -1.92
N GLN A 586 30.56 10.85 -0.99
CA GLN A 586 30.71 11.46 0.33
C GLN A 586 31.81 10.80 1.18
N TRP A 587 32.01 9.49 1.05
CA TRP A 587 33.03 8.76 1.80
C TRP A 587 34.42 8.84 1.15
N ASP A 588 34.53 8.94 -0.17
CA ASP A 588 35.79 9.23 -0.86
C ASP A 588 36.29 10.64 -0.53
N ASP A 589 35.38 11.64 -0.48
CA ASP A 589 35.73 13.02 -0.10
C ASP A 589 36.10 13.14 1.40
N ARG A 590 35.60 12.24 2.25
CA ARG A 590 35.78 12.24 3.71
C ARG A 590 36.13 10.85 4.24
N PRO A 591 37.31 10.28 3.92
CA PRO A 591 37.66 8.89 4.25
C PRO A 591 37.74 8.62 5.75
N ALA A 592 38.03 9.64 6.57
CA ALA A 592 38.01 9.53 8.03
C ALA A 592 36.60 9.35 8.62
N GLU A 593 35.56 9.71 7.87
CA GLU A 593 34.15 9.60 8.25
C GLU A 593 33.47 8.36 7.66
N ALA A 594 34.19 7.57 6.85
CA ALA A 594 33.68 6.33 6.28
C ALA A 594 33.49 5.26 7.38
N PRO A 595 32.35 4.56 7.41
CA PRO A 595 32.09 3.56 8.43
C PRO A 595 32.99 2.33 8.29
N ALA A 596 33.61 1.89 9.40
CA ALA A 596 34.50 0.73 9.40
C ALA A 596 33.83 -0.60 8.97
N THR A 597 32.51 -0.71 9.04
CA THR A 597 31.77 -1.95 8.71
C THR A 597 31.51 -2.13 7.21
N VAL A 598 31.67 -1.09 6.40
CA VAL A 598 31.54 -1.13 4.94
C VAL A 598 32.82 -0.54 4.37
N SER A 599 33.71 -1.37 3.85
CA SER A 599 34.93 -0.85 3.21
C SER A 599 34.55 -0.02 1.98
N GLY A 600 35.31 1.05 1.71
CA GLY A 600 35.13 1.84 0.48
C GLY A 600 35.28 0.99 -0.78
N GLU A 601 36.09 -0.08 -0.72
CA GLU A 601 36.23 -1.07 -1.80
C GLU A 601 34.93 -1.87 -2.01
N ALA A 602 34.33 -2.41 -0.94
CA ALA A 602 33.07 -3.15 -1.04
C ALA A 602 31.91 -2.27 -1.55
N LEU A 603 31.87 -1.00 -1.14
CA LEU A 603 30.88 -0.05 -1.66
C LEU A 603 31.11 0.22 -3.16
N ARG A 604 32.37 0.43 -3.57
CA ARG A 604 32.74 0.66 -4.97
C ARG A 604 32.42 -0.55 -5.86
N GLU A 605 32.75 -1.76 -5.42
CA GLU A 605 32.42 -3.01 -6.12
C GLU A 605 30.90 -3.23 -6.21
N GLY A 606 30.19 -3.01 -5.10
CA GLY A 606 28.74 -3.14 -5.07
C GLY A 606 28.02 -2.13 -5.96
N LEU A 607 28.45 -0.87 -5.95
CA LEU A 607 27.94 0.16 -6.85
C LEU A 607 28.19 -0.21 -8.31
N ARG A 608 29.41 -0.68 -8.64
CA ARG A 608 29.75 -1.12 -10.00
C ARG A 608 28.83 -2.27 -10.44
N ALA A 609 28.67 -3.30 -9.62
CA ALA A 609 27.78 -4.42 -9.92
C ALA A 609 26.33 -3.97 -10.12
N ALA A 610 25.81 -3.09 -9.25
CA ALA A 610 24.44 -2.59 -9.34
C ALA A 610 24.22 -1.74 -10.61
N ALA A 611 25.16 -0.86 -10.93
CA ALA A 611 25.04 0.06 -12.06
C ALA A 611 25.17 -0.66 -13.40
N HIS A 612 26.12 -1.60 -13.54
CA HIS A 612 26.26 -2.42 -14.75
C HIS A 612 25.06 -3.34 -14.95
N TRP A 613 24.58 -4.02 -13.90
CA TRP A 613 23.34 -4.80 -14.00
C TRP A 613 22.16 -3.94 -14.48
N THR A 614 22.03 -2.73 -13.92
CA THR A 614 20.95 -1.80 -14.26
C THR A 614 21.03 -1.36 -15.72
N ALA A 615 22.23 -1.04 -16.20
CA ALA A 615 22.45 -0.64 -17.58
C ALA A 615 22.22 -1.81 -18.55
N ASP A 616 22.70 -3.02 -18.24
CA ASP A 616 22.53 -4.21 -19.08
C ASP A 616 21.06 -4.59 -19.19
N ARG A 617 20.36 -4.61 -18.06
CA ARG A 617 18.93 -4.89 -18.03
C ARG A 617 18.13 -3.83 -18.78
N GLN A 618 18.53 -2.56 -18.68
CA GLN A 618 17.92 -1.46 -19.42
C GLN A 618 18.01 -1.66 -20.94
N ASP A 619 19.16 -2.12 -21.44
CA ASP A 619 19.37 -2.33 -22.89
C ASP A 619 18.54 -3.51 -23.45
N GLU A 620 18.14 -4.46 -22.59
CA GLU A 620 17.31 -5.60 -22.96
C GLU A 620 15.80 -5.30 -22.93
N LEU A 621 15.38 -4.32 -22.14
CA LEU A 621 13.96 -4.05 -21.90
C LEU A 621 13.35 -3.19 -23.00
N PRO A 622 12.12 -3.49 -23.45
CA PRO A 622 11.45 -2.67 -24.43
C PRO A 622 10.90 -1.37 -23.81
N GLY A 623 10.94 -0.28 -24.59
CA GLY A 623 10.18 0.95 -24.33
C GLY A 623 10.95 2.06 -23.62
N ASP A 624 10.71 3.28 -24.10
CA ASP A 624 11.42 4.50 -23.73
C ASP A 624 10.49 5.47 -22.97
N LEU A 625 9.99 5.03 -21.81
CA LEU A 625 9.14 5.89 -20.99
C LEU A 625 9.94 7.05 -20.40
N PRO A 626 9.53 8.32 -20.57
CA PRO A 626 10.38 9.47 -20.24
C PRO A 626 10.29 9.96 -18.80
N GLY A 627 9.34 9.46 -17.99
CA GLY A 627 9.17 9.89 -16.60
C GLY A 627 10.41 9.69 -15.72
N LEU A 628 10.52 10.48 -14.65
CA LEU A 628 11.64 10.39 -13.72
C LEU A 628 11.53 9.20 -12.75
N HIS A 629 10.30 8.89 -12.30
CA HIS A 629 10.08 7.86 -11.27
C HIS A 629 9.69 6.51 -11.86
N PHE A 630 8.76 6.51 -12.81
CA PHE A 630 8.24 5.32 -13.48
C PHE A 630 8.80 5.14 -14.91
N GLY A 631 9.65 6.07 -15.35
CA GLY A 631 10.34 6.00 -16.64
C GLY A 631 11.86 5.86 -16.49
N ARG A 632 12.55 5.95 -17.63
CA ARG A 632 13.99 5.74 -17.79
C ARG A 632 14.83 6.99 -17.49
N SER A 633 14.21 8.16 -17.33
CA SER A 633 14.96 9.39 -17.02
C SER A 633 15.63 9.30 -15.65
N GLY A 634 14.98 8.68 -14.66
CA GLY A 634 15.58 8.40 -13.36
C GLY A 634 16.68 7.33 -13.45
N THR A 635 16.52 6.34 -14.32
CA THR A 635 17.55 5.33 -14.62
C THR A 635 18.79 5.99 -15.21
N ALA A 636 18.64 6.80 -16.26
CA ALA A 636 19.75 7.52 -16.90
C ALA A 636 20.48 8.43 -15.91
N TRP A 637 19.73 9.17 -15.09
CA TRP A 637 20.29 10.01 -14.03
C TRP A 637 21.12 9.18 -13.04
N ALA A 638 20.57 8.09 -12.50
CA ALA A 638 21.27 7.23 -11.55
C ALA A 638 22.58 6.66 -12.13
N LEU A 639 22.55 6.24 -13.40
CA LEU A 639 23.72 5.71 -14.11
C LEU A 639 24.79 6.78 -14.31
N LEU A 640 24.43 8.02 -14.65
CA LEU A 640 25.38 9.13 -14.77
C LEU A 640 26.06 9.43 -13.43
N ASP A 641 25.27 9.47 -12.35
CA ASP A 641 25.79 9.68 -10.99
C ASP A 641 26.72 8.56 -10.54
N ALA A 642 26.39 7.31 -10.88
CA ALA A 642 27.23 6.15 -10.62
C ALA A 642 28.53 6.20 -11.45
N ALA A 643 28.43 6.55 -12.73
CA ALA A 643 29.58 6.68 -13.63
C ALA A 643 30.61 7.69 -13.09
N ARG A 644 30.14 8.86 -12.62
CA ARG A 644 31.01 9.85 -11.98
C ARG A 644 31.63 9.37 -10.68
N ALA A 645 30.86 8.66 -9.85
CA ALA A 645 31.36 8.14 -8.59
C ALA A 645 32.40 7.01 -8.78
N LEU A 646 32.31 6.27 -9.89
CA LEU A 646 33.20 5.15 -10.22
C LEU A 646 34.36 5.54 -11.15
N ASP A 647 34.34 6.74 -11.71
CA ASP A 647 35.19 7.14 -12.85
C ASP A 647 35.07 6.13 -14.03
N ASP A 648 33.83 5.76 -14.37
CA ASP A 648 33.50 4.73 -15.37
C ASP A 648 32.99 5.38 -16.66
N THR A 649 33.84 5.43 -17.68
CA THR A 649 33.54 6.09 -18.96
C THR A 649 32.51 5.35 -19.80
N ASP A 650 32.50 4.01 -19.78
CA ASP A 650 31.54 3.19 -20.52
C ASP A 650 30.11 3.44 -19.99
N LEU A 651 29.98 3.43 -18.67
CA LEU A 651 28.71 3.71 -18.01
C LEU A 651 28.23 5.14 -18.29
N ALA A 652 29.14 6.12 -18.34
CA ALA A 652 28.81 7.51 -18.68
C ALA A 652 28.30 7.65 -20.12
N GLU A 653 28.89 6.93 -21.08
CA GLU A 653 28.45 6.90 -22.48
C GLU A 653 27.06 6.28 -22.62
N ARG A 654 26.82 5.14 -21.94
CA ARG A 654 25.50 4.48 -21.92
C ARG A 654 24.42 5.35 -21.31
N ALA A 655 24.71 6.01 -20.17
CA ALA A 655 23.77 6.93 -19.53
C ALA A 655 23.44 8.14 -20.43
N THR A 656 24.46 8.74 -21.07
CA THR A 656 24.33 9.84 -22.02
C THR A 656 23.47 9.44 -23.23
N LYS A 657 23.75 8.27 -23.81
CA LYS A 657 22.97 7.75 -24.94
C LYS A 657 21.49 7.61 -24.56
N LEU A 658 21.21 6.96 -23.44
CA LEU A 658 19.84 6.77 -22.94
C LEU A 658 19.12 8.12 -22.76
N ALA A 659 19.75 9.09 -22.11
CA ALA A 659 19.14 10.42 -21.88
C ALA A 659 18.83 11.18 -23.18
N LEU A 660 19.64 11.00 -24.24
CA LEU A 660 19.42 11.61 -25.55
C LEU A 660 18.32 10.91 -26.38
N GLU A 661 18.14 9.60 -26.20
CA GLU A 661 17.13 8.81 -26.91
C GLU A 661 15.71 9.01 -26.33
N LEU A 662 15.61 9.31 -25.03
CA LEU A 662 14.31 9.46 -24.37
C LEU A 662 13.47 10.62 -24.93
N PRO A 663 12.14 10.49 -25.01
CA PRO A 663 11.29 11.60 -25.42
C PRO A 663 11.26 12.70 -24.35
N VAL A 664 11.25 13.96 -24.79
CA VAL A 664 11.11 15.14 -23.91
C VAL A 664 9.75 15.81 -24.04
N ARG A 665 9.00 15.46 -25.09
CA ARG A 665 7.59 15.81 -25.27
C ARG A 665 6.76 14.55 -25.10
N TRP A 666 5.83 14.59 -24.17
CA TRP A 666 5.04 13.42 -23.79
C TRP A 666 3.62 13.84 -23.36
N PRO A 667 2.58 13.02 -23.61
CA PRO A 667 1.21 13.37 -23.23
C PRO A 667 1.01 13.57 -21.74
N ASN A 668 1.67 12.77 -20.89
CA ASN A 668 1.66 13.01 -19.45
C ASN A 668 2.66 14.15 -19.13
N PRO A 669 2.21 15.28 -18.53
CA PRO A 669 3.07 16.42 -18.25
C PRO A 669 3.88 16.28 -16.95
N ASP A 670 3.58 15.30 -16.11
CA ASP A 670 4.06 15.26 -14.72
C ASP A 670 5.55 14.91 -14.54
N VAL A 671 6.01 14.92 -13.29
CA VAL A 671 7.41 14.58 -12.93
C VAL A 671 7.66 13.08 -12.96
N THR A 672 6.66 12.28 -12.58
CA THR A 672 6.86 10.86 -12.29
C THR A 672 6.83 9.98 -13.52
N HIS A 673 5.92 10.25 -14.44
CA HIS A 673 5.68 9.54 -15.69
C HIS A 673 6.03 10.39 -16.93
N GLY A 674 6.12 11.71 -16.76
CA GLY A 674 5.95 12.66 -17.86
C GLY A 674 7.12 13.55 -18.23
N ALA A 675 6.78 14.56 -19.04
CA ALA A 675 7.70 15.50 -19.67
C ALA A 675 8.47 16.37 -18.66
N ALA A 676 7.87 16.79 -17.55
CA ALA A 676 8.58 17.57 -16.53
C ALA A 676 9.71 16.75 -15.87
N GLY A 677 9.47 15.45 -15.64
CA GLY A 677 10.48 14.53 -15.11
C GLY A 677 11.65 14.33 -16.07
N SER A 678 11.33 14.12 -17.34
CA SER A 678 12.33 14.07 -18.42
C SER A 678 13.16 15.34 -18.47
N GLY A 679 12.50 16.51 -18.45
CA GLY A 679 13.15 17.81 -18.45
C GLY A 679 14.10 18.05 -17.26
N LEU A 680 13.71 17.65 -16.05
CA LEU A 680 14.58 17.68 -14.87
C LEU A 680 15.85 16.84 -15.08
N ALA A 681 15.72 15.64 -15.65
CA ALA A 681 16.87 14.81 -15.96
C ALA A 681 17.77 15.47 -17.02
N GLN A 682 17.20 16.07 -18.08
CA GLN A 682 18.00 16.80 -19.07
C GLN A 682 18.82 17.94 -18.43
N LEU A 683 18.22 18.72 -17.53
CA LEU A 683 18.96 19.76 -16.80
C LEU A 683 20.10 19.19 -15.94
N HIS A 684 19.91 18.04 -15.29
CA HIS A 684 20.98 17.36 -14.54
C HIS A 684 22.14 16.92 -15.44
N PHE A 685 21.82 16.36 -16.61
CA PHE A 685 22.82 15.99 -17.59
C PHE A 685 23.59 17.21 -18.09
N TRP A 686 22.91 18.31 -18.41
CA TRP A 686 23.56 19.57 -18.81
C TRP A 686 24.51 20.08 -17.74
N HIS A 687 24.06 20.24 -16.49
CA HIS A 687 24.90 20.74 -15.40
C HIS A 687 26.15 19.90 -15.17
N GLY A 688 26.03 18.59 -15.28
CA GLY A 688 27.14 17.72 -14.96
C GLY A 688 28.03 17.33 -16.15
N THR A 689 27.61 17.55 -17.39
CA THR A 689 28.41 17.23 -18.59
C THR A 689 28.87 18.48 -19.35
N GLY A 690 28.18 19.61 -19.19
CA GLY A 690 28.37 20.82 -19.98
C GLY A 690 27.91 20.70 -21.44
N ASP A 691 27.19 19.64 -21.81
CA ASP A 691 26.71 19.42 -23.18
C ASP A 691 25.38 20.13 -23.44
N ASP A 692 25.41 21.17 -24.26
CA ASP A 692 24.26 22.03 -24.59
C ASP A 692 23.11 21.30 -25.28
N ARG A 693 23.34 20.11 -25.86
CA ARG A 693 22.25 19.29 -26.40
C ARG A 693 21.21 18.97 -25.33
N PHE A 694 21.63 18.80 -24.08
CA PHE A 694 20.73 18.56 -22.96
C PHE A 694 19.97 19.82 -22.55
N LEU A 695 20.59 21.00 -22.63
CA LEU A 695 19.92 22.27 -22.37
C LEU A 695 18.82 22.53 -23.42
N ASP A 696 19.12 22.31 -24.70
CA ASP A 696 18.14 22.43 -25.80
C ASP A 696 16.95 21.49 -25.59
N ARG A 697 17.21 20.27 -25.11
CA ARG A 697 16.19 19.27 -24.84
C ARG A 697 15.34 19.61 -23.61
N ALA A 698 15.95 20.18 -22.57
CA ALA A 698 15.21 20.74 -21.44
C ALA A 698 14.30 21.90 -21.89
N ALA A 699 14.79 22.79 -22.74
CA ALA A 699 13.97 23.86 -23.31
C ALA A 699 12.78 23.30 -24.13
N GLN A 700 13.01 22.27 -24.95
CA GLN A 700 11.95 21.61 -25.72
C GLN A 700 10.85 20.97 -24.84
N ALA A 701 11.22 20.39 -23.69
CA ALA A 701 10.27 19.88 -22.71
C ALA A 701 9.43 21.02 -22.11
N ALA A 702 10.09 22.11 -21.69
CA ALA A 702 9.42 23.28 -21.11
C ALA A 702 8.45 23.94 -22.11
N GLU A 703 8.85 24.10 -23.37
CA GLU A 703 7.97 24.58 -24.44
C GLU A 703 6.76 23.67 -24.67
N GLY A 704 6.97 22.34 -24.63
CA GLY A 704 5.89 21.36 -24.71
C GLY A 704 4.87 21.54 -23.59
N LEU A 705 5.34 21.77 -22.36
CA LEU A 705 4.49 22.01 -21.20
C LEU A 705 3.73 23.34 -21.30
N LEU A 706 4.35 24.41 -21.81
CA LEU A 706 3.65 25.67 -22.07
C LEU A 706 2.51 25.48 -23.09
N ALA A 707 2.74 24.68 -24.13
CA ALA A 707 1.77 24.46 -25.20
C ALA A 707 0.50 23.72 -24.74
N VAL A 708 0.60 22.89 -23.71
CA VAL A 708 -0.53 22.09 -23.18
C VAL A 708 -1.14 22.66 -21.90
N ALA A 709 -0.60 23.78 -21.39
CA ALA A 709 -1.11 24.45 -20.20
C ALA A 709 -2.58 24.88 -20.39
N ARG A 710 -3.40 24.67 -19.37
CA ARG A 710 -4.81 25.04 -19.33
C ARG A 710 -5.03 26.13 -18.32
N HIS A 711 -5.48 27.29 -18.79
CA HIS A 711 -5.82 28.43 -17.95
C HIS A 711 -7.30 28.40 -17.60
N THR A 712 -7.59 28.51 -16.31
CA THR A 712 -8.93 28.51 -15.72
C THR A 712 -9.06 29.70 -14.76
N PRO A 713 -10.27 30.05 -14.30
CA PRO A 713 -10.43 31.05 -13.25
C PRO A 713 -9.73 30.68 -11.94
N GLU A 714 -9.51 29.38 -11.68
CA GLU A 714 -8.83 28.89 -10.48
C GLU A 714 -7.30 28.87 -10.60
N GLY A 715 -6.75 29.12 -11.80
CA GLY A 715 -5.32 29.11 -12.08
C GLY A 715 -4.92 28.31 -13.32
N VAL A 716 -3.63 27.98 -13.41
CA VAL A 716 -3.03 27.21 -14.51
C VAL A 716 -2.83 25.74 -14.13
N PHE A 717 -3.16 24.84 -15.04
CA PHE A 717 -3.08 23.40 -14.84
C PHE A 717 -2.47 22.67 -16.03
N TRP A 718 -1.92 21.49 -15.77
CA TRP A 718 -1.40 20.57 -16.78
C TRP A 718 -2.08 19.21 -16.62
N PRO A 719 -3.30 19.04 -17.17
CA PRO A 719 -4.03 17.79 -17.06
C PRO A 719 -3.42 16.71 -17.96
N VAL A 720 -3.51 15.47 -17.52
CA VAL A 720 -3.23 14.32 -18.39
C VAL A 720 -4.38 14.20 -19.42
N PRO A 721 -4.12 14.02 -20.72
CA PRO A 721 -5.18 13.89 -21.73
C PRO A 721 -6.14 12.73 -21.42
N GLU A 722 -7.44 12.94 -21.68
CA GLU A 722 -8.50 11.95 -21.39
C GLU A 722 -8.41 10.70 -22.26
N ASP A 723 -7.87 10.83 -23.47
CA ASP A 723 -7.68 9.76 -24.45
C ASP A 723 -6.33 9.03 -24.30
N PHE A 724 -5.52 9.41 -23.31
CA PHE A 724 -4.24 8.76 -23.03
C PHE A 724 -4.45 7.46 -22.25
N GLY A 725 -3.77 6.38 -22.65
CA GLY A 725 -3.87 5.06 -22.01
C GLY A 725 -3.18 4.96 -20.64
N SER A 726 -3.53 5.84 -19.71
CA SER A 726 -2.96 5.98 -18.36
C SER A 726 -4.05 5.94 -17.31
N ALA A 727 -3.74 5.40 -16.13
CA ALA A 727 -4.61 5.48 -14.96
C ALA A 727 -4.88 6.93 -14.49
N LEU A 728 -4.05 7.88 -14.90
CA LEU A 728 -4.17 9.30 -14.58
C LEU A 728 -4.90 10.11 -15.66
N ALA A 729 -5.44 9.47 -16.71
CA ALA A 729 -6.14 10.15 -17.79
C ALA A 729 -7.25 11.08 -17.26
N GLY A 730 -7.27 12.32 -17.74
CA GLY A 730 -8.21 13.36 -17.31
C GLY A 730 -7.95 13.94 -15.92
N ALA A 731 -6.85 13.59 -15.24
CA ALA A 731 -6.59 14.06 -13.89
C ALA A 731 -5.98 15.48 -13.84
N TRP A 732 -6.43 16.28 -12.88
CA TRP A 732 -6.01 17.66 -12.62
C TRP A 732 -5.48 17.79 -11.19
N HIS A 733 -4.16 17.68 -11.01
CA HIS A 733 -3.53 17.61 -9.69
C HIS A 733 -2.74 18.87 -9.33
N TYR A 734 -2.53 19.10 -8.03
CA TYR A 734 -1.72 20.21 -7.49
C TYR A 734 -0.29 19.82 -7.09
N GLY A 735 -0.07 18.52 -6.84
CA GLY A 735 1.13 17.98 -6.22
C GLY A 735 2.44 18.09 -7.00
N PHE A 736 3.52 17.62 -6.37
CA PHE A 736 4.84 17.58 -7.00
C PHE A 736 5.00 16.38 -7.93
N ALA A 737 4.51 15.21 -7.53
CA ALA A 737 4.60 14.01 -8.37
C ALA A 737 3.71 14.11 -9.61
N HIS A 738 2.48 14.55 -9.38
CA HIS A 738 1.43 14.75 -10.37
C HIS A 738 0.90 16.16 -10.21
N GLY A 739 1.17 17.05 -11.18
CA GLY A 739 0.50 18.34 -11.27
C GLY A 739 1.35 19.59 -11.10
N VAL A 740 0.69 20.64 -10.62
CA VAL A 740 1.13 22.04 -10.70
C VAL A 740 2.49 22.29 -10.04
N ALA A 741 2.74 21.78 -8.83
CA ALA A 741 4.00 22.07 -8.13
C ALA A 741 5.23 21.45 -8.82
N GLY A 742 5.10 20.23 -9.35
CA GLY A 742 6.20 19.54 -10.04
C GLY A 742 6.54 20.20 -11.36
N VAL A 743 5.51 20.48 -12.17
CA VAL A 743 5.66 21.20 -13.44
C VAL A 743 6.21 22.61 -13.21
N GLY A 744 5.67 23.34 -12.22
CA GLY A 744 6.16 24.67 -11.83
C GLY A 744 7.63 24.66 -11.41
N THR A 745 8.07 23.63 -10.67
CA THR A 745 9.48 23.47 -10.27
C THR A 745 10.38 23.29 -11.48
N PHE A 746 10.01 22.42 -12.43
CA PHE A 746 10.79 22.24 -13.64
C PHE A 746 10.85 23.52 -14.47
N LEU A 747 9.72 24.20 -14.69
CA LEU A 747 9.68 25.46 -15.44
C LEU A 747 10.51 26.56 -14.78
N LEU A 748 10.52 26.65 -13.45
CA LEU A 748 11.35 27.60 -12.72
C LEU A 748 12.84 27.34 -12.94
N LEU A 749 13.27 26.07 -12.89
CA LEU A 749 14.66 25.67 -13.11
C LEU A 749 15.07 25.86 -14.57
N ALA A 750 14.19 25.51 -15.51
CA ALA A 750 14.40 25.75 -16.94
C ALA A 750 14.57 27.25 -17.23
N ALA A 751 13.76 28.12 -16.61
CA ALA A 751 13.90 29.57 -16.74
C ALA A 751 15.26 30.07 -16.27
N GLY A 752 15.77 29.53 -15.15
CA GLY A 752 17.11 29.86 -14.66
C GLY A 752 18.23 29.41 -15.59
N ALA A 753 18.08 28.23 -16.22
CA ALA A 753 19.08 27.67 -17.12
C ALA A 753 19.08 28.33 -18.51
N THR A 754 17.92 28.67 -19.06
CA THR A 754 17.79 29.23 -20.42
C THR A 754 17.71 30.75 -20.46
N GLY A 755 17.34 31.40 -19.34
CA GLY A 755 17.01 32.82 -19.30
C GLY A 755 15.67 33.17 -19.96
N ASP A 756 14.84 32.18 -20.30
CA ASP A 756 13.54 32.42 -20.95
C ASP A 756 12.46 32.81 -19.93
N GLU A 757 12.05 34.08 -19.99
CA GLU A 757 11.05 34.66 -19.10
C GLU A 757 9.64 34.06 -19.27
N ARG A 758 9.35 33.39 -20.39
CA ARG A 758 8.07 32.66 -20.56
C ARG A 758 7.97 31.51 -19.57
N PHE A 759 9.07 30.80 -19.33
CA PHE A 759 9.12 29.70 -18.35
C PHE A 759 8.96 30.24 -16.93
N ARG A 760 9.61 31.38 -16.63
CA ARG A 760 9.45 32.08 -15.34
C ARG A 760 8.01 32.49 -15.09
N ALA A 761 7.36 33.14 -16.06
CA ALA A 761 5.97 33.58 -15.95
C ALA A 761 5.02 32.40 -15.68
N ALA A 762 5.21 31.27 -16.34
CA ALA A 762 4.40 30.07 -16.11
C ALA A 762 4.64 29.45 -14.72
N ALA A 763 5.87 29.47 -14.21
CA ALA A 763 6.16 29.06 -12.84
C ALA A 763 5.48 30.00 -11.82
N VAL A 764 5.52 31.31 -12.02
CA VAL A 764 4.82 32.27 -11.14
C VAL A 764 3.31 31.99 -11.13
N ALA A 765 2.68 31.79 -12.30
CA ALA A 765 1.27 31.44 -12.40
C ALA A 765 0.92 30.11 -11.69
N ALA A 766 1.83 29.12 -11.71
CA ALA A 766 1.69 27.90 -10.94
C ALA A 766 1.70 28.18 -9.42
N GLY A 767 2.55 29.11 -8.96
CA GLY A 767 2.57 29.61 -7.58
C GLY A 767 1.26 30.25 -7.17
N GLU A 768 0.72 31.16 -7.98
CA GLU A 768 -0.58 31.82 -7.75
C GLU A 768 -1.74 30.81 -7.66
N THR A 769 -1.70 29.78 -8.51
CA THR A 769 -2.68 28.67 -8.51
C THR A 769 -2.65 27.93 -7.17
N LEU A 770 -1.45 27.66 -6.64
CA LEU A 770 -1.28 26.98 -5.37
C LEU A 770 -1.63 27.87 -4.18
N THR A 771 -1.33 29.17 -4.25
CA THR A 771 -1.80 30.16 -3.27
C THR A 771 -3.34 30.16 -3.18
N THR A 772 -4.02 30.14 -4.32
CA THR A 772 -5.49 30.09 -4.38
C THR A 772 -6.07 28.79 -3.79
N ALA A 773 -5.38 27.66 -4.00
CA ALA A 773 -5.84 26.36 -3.52
C ALA A 773 -5.51 26.06 -2.04
N ALA A 774 -4.68 26.88 -1.41
CA ALA A 774 -4.20 26.65 -0.05
C ALA A 774 -5.33 26.64 1.00
N ARG A 775 -5.16 25.83 2.04
CA ARG A 775 -6.04 25.77 3.22
C ARG A 775 -5.19 25.82 4.48
N SER A 776 -5.12 26.99 5.10
CA SER A 776 -4.38 27.20 6.35
C SER A 776 -5.28 26.99 7.57
N GLY A 777 -4.75 26.31 8.58
CA GLY A 777 -5.41 26.06 9.86
C GLY A 777 -4.41 25.75 10.98
N PRO A 778 -4.90 25.30 12.15
CA PRO A 778 -4.05 24.96 13.30
C PRO A 778 -2.98 23.90 13.00
N ALA A 779 -3.28 22.98 12.08
CA ALA A 779 -2.35 21.93 11.63
C ALA A 779 -1.37 22.40 10.54
N GLY A 780 -1.29 23.71 10.24
CA GLY A 780 -0.49 24.27 9.15
C GLY A 780 -1.29 24.49 7.85
N THR A 781 -0.60 24.58 6.72
CA THR A 781 -1.20 24.78 5.40
C THR A 781 -1.20 23.47 4.62
N LEU A 782 -2.39 23.09 4.16
CA LEU A 782 -2.65 21.88 3.39
C LEU A 782 -3.21 22.21 2.01
N TRP A 783 -3.01 21.28 1.07
CA TRP A 783 -3.55 21.36 -0.29
C TRP A 783 -4.42 20.15 -0.62
N PRO A 784 -5.47 20.35 -1.44
CA PRO A 784 -6.23 19.23 -1.99
C PRO A 784 -5.37 18.42 -2.97
N VAL A 785 -5.61 17.12 -3.04
CA VAL A 785 -4.91 16.23 -3.98
C VAL A 785 -5.18 16.64 -5.44
N ASP A 786 -6.46 16.83 -5.79
CA ASP A 786 -6.91 17.13 -7.15
C ASP A 786 -8.03 18.18 -7.18
N ARG A 787 -8.31 18.71 -8.37
CA ARG A 787 -9.34 19.73 -8.61
C ARG A 787 -10.75 19.23 -8.31
N ALA A 788 -11.05 17.96 -8.58
CA ALA A 788 -12.39 17.40 -8.33
C ALA A 788 -12.70 17.36 -6.82
N ARG A 789 -11.72 16.96 -6.01
CA ARG A 789 -11.80 16.96 -4.54
C ARG A 789 -11.81 18.38 -3.98
N HIS A 790 -11.07 19.30 -4.58
CA HIS A 790 -11.10 20.72 -4.19
C HIS A 790 -12.52 21.32 -4.29
N LEU A 791 -13.27 20.93 -5.31
CA LEU A 791 -14.64 21.39 -5.55
C LEU A 791 -15.72 20.60 -4.77
N SER A 792 -15.31 19.64 -3.93
CA SER A 792 -16.24 18.83 -3.12
C SER A 792 -16.52 19.46 -1.75
N ASP A 793 -17.64 19.11 -1.14
CA ASP A 793 -18.03 19.57 0.21
C ASP A 793 -17.09 19.08 1.33
N SER A 794 -16.13 18.20 1.03
CA SER A 794 -15.16 17.64 2.00
C SER A 794 -13.84 17.31 1.30
N PRO A 795 -12.98 18.32 1.03
CA PRO A 795 -11.75 18.13 0.28
C PRO A 795 -10.78 17.19 1.00
N ASP A 796 -10.22 16.24 0.26
CA ASP A 796 -9.16 15.35 0.74
C ASP A 796 -7.83 16.10 0.72
N LEU A 797 -7.42 16.58 1.90
CA LEU A 797 -6.21 17.35 2.09
C LEU A 797 -5.01 16.44 2.37
N ALA A 798 -3.89 16.69 1.67
CA ALA A 798 -2.68 15.88 1.77
C ALA A 798 -1.47 16.69 2.23
N ARG A 799 -0.55 16.02 2.93
CA ARG A 799 0.74 16.59 3.40
C ARG A 799 1.96 16.03 2.70
N HIS A 800 1.80 14.94 1.95
CA HIS A 800 2.90 14.15 1.40
C HIS A 800 3.57 14.78 0.17
N TRP A 801 4.75 14.28 -0.20
CA TRP A 801 5.52 14.81 -1.33
C TRP A 801 4.76 14.71 -2.66
N CYS A 802 4.05 13.61 -2.90
CA CYS A 802 3.41 13.38 -4.20
C CYS A 802 2.28 14.38 -4.51
N SER A 803 1.47 14.74 -3.52
CA SER A 803 0.15 15.37 -3.71
C SER A 803 -0.22 16.40 -2.64
N GLY A 804 0.72 16.82 -1.79
CA GLY A 804 0.41 17.64 -0.62
C GLY A 804 1.48 18.64 -0.25
N SER A 805 1.41 19.14 1.00
CA SER A 805 2.25 20.23 1.52
C SER A 805 3.74 20.03 1.34
N SER A 806 4.27 18.81 1.52
CA SER A 806 5.69 18.53 1.28
C SER A 806 6.10 18.88 -0.16
N GLY A 807 5.35 18.39 -1.14
CA GLY A 807 5.63 18.62 -2.56
C GLY A 807 5.36 20.06 -2.99
N VAL A 808 4.24 20.62 -2.54
CA VAL A 808 3.89 22.01 -2.85
C VAL A 808 4.90 22.98 -2.22
N GLY A 809 5.23 22.80 -0.95
CA GLY A 809 6.23 23.60 -0.25
C GLY A 809 7.61 23.52 -0.91
N THR A 810 7.98 22.36 -1.49
CA THR A 810 9.24 22.16 -2.24
C THR A 810 9.34 23.14 -3.41
N PHE A 811 8.22 23.36 -4.10
CA PHE A 811 8.14 24.33 -5.18
C PHE A 811 8.09 25.77 -4.65
N LEU A 812 7.19 26.06 -3.70
CA LEU A 812 6.94 27.43 -3.21
C LEU A 812 8.18 28.05 -2.56
N VAL A 813 8.98 27.28 -1.82
CA VAL A 813 10.22 27.80 -1.21
C VAL A 813 11.25 28.23 -2.26
N ARG A 814 11.32 27.51 -3.40
CA ARG A 814 12.19 27.86 -4.52
C ARG A 814 11.67 29.05 -5.29
N LEU A 815 10.35 29.14 -5.49
CA LEU A 815 9.71 30.29 -6.12
C LEU A 815 9.95 31.57 -5.30
N TRP A 816 9.77 31.48 -3.98
CA TRP A 816 10.06 32.57 -3.04
C TRP A 816 11.52 33.01 -3.10
N ALA A 817 12.47 32.05 -3.06
CA ALA A 817 13.89 32.35 -3.17
C ALA A 817 14.25 33.03 -4.51
N ALA A 818 13.62 32.62 -5.62
CA ALA A 818 13.87 33.19 -6.94
C ALA A 818 13.23 34.57 -7.18
N GLY A 819 12.15 34.91 -6.47
CA GLY A 819 11.44 36.19 -6.59
C GLY A 819 12.00 37.33 -5.71
N GLY A 820 12.95 37.02 -4.83
CA GLY A 820 13.45 37.92 -3.79
C GLY A 820 12.60 37.83 -2.51
N ALA A 821 13.23 38.00 -1.35
CA ALA A 821 12.68 37.72 -0.02
C ALA A 821 11.50 38.62 0.45
N GLY A 822 10.80 39.30 -0.46
CA GLY A 822 9.74 40.28 -0.17
C GLY A 822 8.29 39.77 -0.29
N ASP A 823 8.06 38.54 -0.74
CA ASP A 823 6.69 37.97 -0.79
C ASP A 823 6.32 37.28 0.53
N ASP A 824 5.70 38.05 1.43
CA ASP A 824 5.22 37.57 2.73
C ASP A 824 4.15 36.47 2.60
N THR A 825 3.40 36.43 1.50
CA THR A 825 2.35 35.43 1.27
C THR A 825 2.98 34.07 0.99
N LEU A 826 3.93 34.00 0.05
CA LEU A 826 4.65 32.76 -0.26
C LEU A 826 5.42 32.26 0.97
N ARG A 827 6.06 33.16 1.73
CA ARG A 827 6.75 32.79 2.96
C ARG A 827 5.80 32.15 3.99
N ALA A 828 4.63 32.75 4.21
CA ALA A 828 3.63 32.20 5.13
C ALA A 828 3.12 30.82 4.69
N LEU A 829 2.95 30.59 3.39
CA LEU A 829 2.56 29.29 2.86
C LEU A 829 3.66 28.23 3.02
N VAL A 830 4.92 28.62 2.86
CA VAL A 830 6.07 27.72 3.07
C VAL A 830 6.20 27.32 4.54
N GLU A 831 6.10 28.27 5.46
CA GLU A 831 6.09 27.99 6.91
C GLU A 831 4.88 27.12 7.28
N GLY A 832 3.69 27.43 6.77
CA GLY A 832 2.51 26.62 6.99
C GLY A 832 2.65 25.20 6.43
N ALA A 833 3.30 25.02 5.28
CA ALA A 833 3.60 23.69 4.74
C ALA A 833 4.58 22.90 5.63
N ALA A 834 5.59 23.58 6.19
CA ALA A 834 6.53 23.00 7.15
C ALA A 834 5.82 22.56 8.44
N ASP A 835 4.92 23.39 8.97
CA ASP A 835 4.09 23.05 10.13
C ASP A 835 3.20 21.83 9.86
N ALA A 836 2.61 21.75 8.66
CA ALA A 836 1.76 20.63 8.26
C ALA A 836 2.50 19.29 8.17
N VAL A 837 3.72 19.29 7.61
CA VAL A 837 4.51 18.06 7.58
C VAL A 837 5.00 17.69 8.98
N ARG A 838 5.39 18.68 9.79
CA ARG A 838 5.81 18.48 11.19
C ARG A 838 4.69 17.88 12.04
N ALA A 839 3.45 18.33 11.88
CA ALA A 839 2.28 17.77 12.56
C ALA A 839 2.04 16.28 12.20
N GLY A 840 2.34 15.88 10.96
CA GLY A 840 2.17 14.51 10.48
C GLY A 840 3.23 13.50 10.94
N ARG A 841 4.32 13.94 11.59
CA ARG A 841 5.48 13.09 11.95
C ARG A 841 5.15 11.82 12.76
N VAL A 842 4.01 11.81 13.44
CA VAL A 842 3.58 10.69 14.30
C VAL A 842 2.82 9.63 13.50
N THR A 843 2.05 10.06 12.50
CA THR A 843 1.16 9.17 11.75
C THR A 843 1.79 8.65 10.46
N ASP A 844 2.68 9.44 9.86
CA ASP A 844 3.18 9.19 8.52
C ASP A 844 4.15 7.98 8.46
N SER A 845 4.17 7.29 7.32
CA SER A 845 5.04 6.13 7.09
C SER A 845 6.53 6.53 7.04
N PRO A 846 7.50 5.59 7.08
CA PRO A 846 8.91 5.92 6.87
C PRO A 846 9.28 6.40 5.45
N ALA A 847 8.38 6.23 4.48
CA ALA A 847 8.65 6.32 3.06
C ALA A 847 8.99 7.75 2.56
N THR A 848 9.49 7.83 1.33
CA THR A 848 9.76 9.10 0.65
C THR A 848 8.50 9.68 0.02
N CYS A 849 7.67 8.85 -0.62
CA CYS A 849 6.50 9.31 -1.36
C CYS A 849 5.40 9.81 -0.42
N HIS A 850 5.05 9.01 0.59
CA HIS A 850 3.95 9.24 1.53
C HIS A 850 4.42 9.16 2.98
N GLY A 851 5.56 9.76 3.30
CA GLY A 851 6.18 9.53 4.60
C GLY A 851 7.20 10.55 5.07
N LEU A 852 7.78 10.20 6.22
CA LEU A 852 8.76 10.96 6.97
C LEU A 852 9.97 11.33 6.12
N ALA A 853 10.47 10.40 5.31
CA ALA A 853 11.68 10.66 4.53
C ALA A 853 11.50 11.82 3.56
N GLY A 854 10.37 11.86 2.83
CA GLY A 854 10.07 12.93 1.87
C GLY A 854 9.64 14.23 2.53
N ASN A 855 8.94 14.15 3.66
CA ASN A 855 8.54 15.31 4.46
C ASN A 855 9.76 16.04 5.05
N ALA A 856 10.74 15.31 5.58
CA ALA A 856 11.97 15.90 6.10
C ALA A 856 12.82 16.55 5.00
N GLN A 857 12.74 16.08 3.75
CA GLN A 857 13.39 16.75 2.62
C GLN A 857 12.85 18.16 2.37
N LEU A 858 11.55 18.40 2.60
CA LEU A 858 11.00 19.77 2.56
C LEU A 858 11.62 20.61 3.68
N LEU A 859 11.65 20.12 4.91
CA LEU A 859 12.21 20.87 6.05
C LEU A 859 13.67 21.26 5.81
N LEU A 860 14.46 20.38 5.19
CA LEU A 860 15.83 20.69 4.77
C LEU A 860 15.88 21.75 3.66
N ASP A 861 14.97 21.72 2.69
CA ASP A 861 14.87 22.75 1.67
C ASP A 861 14.52 24.12 2.28
N VAL A 862 13.58 24.15 3.24
CA VAL A 862 13.20 25.39 3.93
C VAL A 862 14.38 25.93 4.73
N ALA A 863 15.04 25.09 5.54
CA ALA A 863 16.23 25.52 6.28
C ALA A 863 17.31 26.10 5.37
N GLU A 864 17.61 25.44 4.25
CA GLU A 864 18.65 25.84 3.31
C GLU A 864 18.32 27.16 2.59
N LEU A 865 17.07 27.37 2.19
CA LEU A 865 16.67 28.51 1.38
C LEU A 865 16.20 29.73 2.19
N THR A 866 15.73 29.53 3.43
CA THR A 866 15.31 30.63 4.32
C THR A 866 16.38 31.00 5.35
N GLY A 867 17.33 30.11 5.62
CA GLY A 867 18.34 30.26 6.67
C GLY A 867 17.80 30.03 8.10
N ASP A 868 16.58 29.50 8.26
CA ASP A 868 16.01 29.17 9.57
C ASP A 868 16.35 27.74 10.00
N ASP A 869 17.34 27.62 10.89
CA ASP A 869 17.84 26.35 11.41
C ASP A 869 16.82 25.55 12.23
N ARG A 870 15.68 26.13 12.64
CA ARG A 870 14.61 25.37 13.32
C ARG A 870 14.10 24.21 12.47
N HIS A 871 13.95 24.44 11.16
CA HIS A 871 13.47 23.42 10.23
C HIS A 871 14.47 22.26 10.08
N ARG A 872 15.78 22.53 10.22
CA ARG A 872 16.80 21.48 10.28
C ARG A 872 16.68 20.65 11.55
N ALA A 873 16.42 21.27 12.70
CA ALA A 873 16.16 20.56 13.94
C ALA A 873 14.87 19.70 13.86
N ASP A 874 13.83 20.20 13.19
CA ASP A 874 12.62 19.42 12.92
C ASP A 874 12.91 18.23 11.98
N ALA A 875 13.79 18.37 10.99
CA ALA A 875 14.23 17.24 10.16
C ALA A 875 15.00 16.17 10.96
N GLU A 876 15.81 16.54 11.95
CA GLU A 876 16.47 15.59 12.86
C GLU A 876 15.45 14.84 13.74
N LEU A 877 14.37 15.49 14.19
CA LEU A 877 13.28 14.83 14.92
C LEU A 877 12.62 13.70 14.10
N PHE A 878 12.57 13.84 12.77
CA PHE A 878 12.04 12.79 11.91
C PHE A 878 12.95 11.56 11.90
N VAL A 879 14.27 11.72 12.04
CA VAL A 879 15.20 10.59 12.17
C VAL A 879 14.96 9.82 13.47
N GLU A 880 14.63 10.50 14.57
CA GLU A 880 14.24 9.82 15.81
C GLU A 880 12.96 8.98 15.61
N HIS A 881 11.98 9.49 14.87
CA HIS A 881 10.77 8.72 14.51
C HIS A 881 11.08 7.53 13.59
N LEU A 882 11.97 7.70 12.60
CA LEU A 882 12.44 6.59 11.77
C LEU A 882 13.15 5.53 12.61
N ALA A 883 13.97 5.93 13.58
CA ALA A 883 14.67 5.03 14.49
C ALA A 883 13.72 4.28 15.43
N ALA A 884 12.69 4.95 15.96
CA ALA A 884 11.67 4.31 16.78
C ALA A 884 10.87 3.24 16.00
N GLN A 885 10.76 3.40 14.68
CA GLN A 885 10.11 2.44 13.78
C GLN A 885 11.08 1.38 13.20
N ALA A 886 12.40 1.53 13.44
CA ALA A 886 13.41 0.69 12.82
C ALA A 886 13.35 -0.77 13.30
N VAL A 887 13.78 -1.67 12.41
CA VAL A 887 13.80 -3.12 12.62
C VAL A 887 15.22 -3.66 12.63
N LEU A 888 15.44 -4.75 13.36
CA LEU A 888 16.67 -5.53 13.28
C LEU A 888 16.54 -6.61 12.20
N ARG A 889 17.52 -6.68 11.31
CA ARG A 889 17.68 -7.73 10.30
C ARG A 889 19.13 -8.19 10.30
N ASP A 890 19.38 -9.40 10.79
CA ASP A 890 20.73 -9.97 10.89
C ASP A 890 21.71 -9.02 11.61
N GLY A 891 21.27 -8.44 12.72
CA GLY A 891 22.04 -7.48 13.53
C GLY A 891 22.09 -6.04 13.02
N ARG A 892 21.58 -5.78 11.81
CA ARG A 892 21.51 -4.43 11.20
C ARG A 892 20.23 -3.71 11.60
N LEU A 893 20.32 -2.45 12.02
CA LEU A 893 19.17 -1.58 12.30
C LEU A 893 18.72 -0.86 11.03
N LEU A 894 17.51 -1.15 10.55
CA LEU A 894 17.02 -0.73 9.24
C LEU A 894 15.68 -0.02 9.34
N VAL A 895 15.49 0.97 8.47
CA VAL A 895 14.19 1.63 8.30
C VAL A 895 13.27 0.70 7.49
N PRO A 896 12.05 0.40 7.96
CA PRO A 896 11.14 -0.48 7.23
C PRO A 896 10.47 0.23 6.05
N ASP A 897 9.78 -0.55 5.21
CA ASP A 897 8.99 -0.08 4.08
C ASP A 897 7.76 0.76 4.51
N GLU A 898 7.08 1.36 3.54
CA GLU A 898 5.90 2.21 3.74
C GLU A 898 4.81 1.54 4.59
N ASN A 899 4.63 0.23 4.42
CA ASN A 899 3.63 -0.54 5.14
C ASN A 899 4.07 -0.96 6.55
N ARG A 900 5.34 -0.67 6.93
CA ARG A 900 5.98 -1.09 8.18
C ARG A 900 5.88 -2.60 8.42
N ARG A 901 6.11 -3.40 7.38
CA ARG A 901 6.00 -4.87 7.43
C ARG A 901 7.30 -5.58 7.11
N THR A 902 8.12 -4.99 6.26
CA THR A 902 9.39 -5.56 5.80
C THR A 902 10.40 -4.46 5.53
N VAL A 903 11.53 -4.82 4.91
CA VAL A 903 12.53 -3.87 4.40
C VAL A 903 12.70 -4.15 2.92
N LEU A 904 12.44 -3.14 2.08
CA LEU A 904 12.62 -3.21 0.63
C LEU A 904 13.67 -2.18 0.20
N ALA A 905 14.41 -2.48 -0.86
CA ALA A 905 15.46 -1.61 -1.41
C ALA A 905 14.92 -0.40 -2.20
N GLU A 906 13.61 -0.27 -2.32
CA GLU A 906 12.93 0.73 -3.15
C GLU A 906 13.20 2.18 -2.68
N TYR A 907 13.18 3.13 -3.61
CA TYR A 907 13.45 4.54 -3.29
C TYR A 907 12.23 5.26 -2.71
N ALA A 908 11.07 5.08 -3.33
CA ALA A 908 9.90 5.88 -2.98
C ALA A 908 9.21 5.37 -1.71
N THR A 909 9.23 4.06 -1.53
CA THR A 909 8.44 3.27 -0.56
C THR A 909 9.32 2.51 0.43
N GLY A 910 10.65 2.55 0.26
CA GLY A 910 11.59 1.69 0.97
C GLY A 910 12.86 2.37 1.46
N LEU A 911 13.84 1.53 1.80
CA LEU A 911 15.06 1.87 2.52
C LEU A 911 15.94 2.88 1.77
N ALA A 912 16.05 2.78 0.44
CA ALA A 912 16.91 3.66 -0.34
C ALA A 912 16.47 5.13 -0.20
N GLY A 913 15.17 5.39 -0.15
CA GLY A 913 14.63 6.73 0.10
C GLY A 913 15.04 7.32 1.43
N SER A 914 14.89 6.54 2.51
CA SER A 914 15.30 6.95 3.84
C SER A 914 16.81 7.18 3.92
N LEU A 915 17.62 6.32 3.28
CA LEU A 915 19.07 6.52 3.20
C LEU A 915 19.44 7.80 2.45
N SER A 916 18.71 8.14 1.39
CA SER A 916 18.90 9.42 0.69
C SER A 916 18.66 10.63 1.58
N LEU A 917 17.67 10.57 2.50
CA LEU A 917 17.50 11.60 3.52
C LEU A 917 18.68 11.63 4.49
N LEU A 918 19.05 10.48 5.05
CA LEU A 918 20.11 10.38 6.06
C LEU A 918 21.46 10.90 5.52
N LEU A 919 21.78 10.59 4.26
CA LEU A 919 22.97 11.12 3.57
C LEU A 919 22.93 12.66 3.47
N ARG A 920 21.79 13.24 3.06
CA ARG A 920 21.67 14.70 2.95
C ARG A 920 21.71 15.38 4.32
N LEU A 921 21.08 14.80 5.33
CA LEU A 921 21.07 15.34 6.68
C LEU A 921 22.48 15.33 7.28
N ARG A 922 23.22 14.23 7.10
CA ARG A 922 24.59 14.07 7.63
C ARG A 922 25.61 14.94 6.91
N TYR A 923 25.62 14.90 5.57
CA TYR A 923 26.71 15.45 4.76
C TYR A 923 26.32 16.71 3.98
N GLY A 924 25.05 17.12 4.02
CA GLY A 924 24.52 18.20 3.20
C GLY A 924 24.35 17.82 1.73
N GLY A 925 24.38 18.84 0.88
CA GLY A 925 24.21 18.72 -0.57
C GLY A 925 22.77 18.88 -1.03
N PRO A 926 22.56 18.88 -2.35
CA PRO A 926 21.25 19.15 -2.94
C PRO A 926 20.24 18.07 -2.59
N ARG A 927 18.97 18.44 -2.69
CA ARG A 927 17.85 17.50 -2.70
C ARG A 927 18.01 16.50 -3.85
N ALA A 928 17.85 15.22 -3.56
CA ALA A 928 17.89 14.17 -4.59
C ALA A 928 16.81 14.40 -5.66
N TRP A 929 17.15 14.08 -6.91
CA TRP A 929 16.26 14.22 -8.09
C TRP A 929 15.83 15.65 -8.39
N LEU A 930 16.64 16.62 -7.96
CA LEU A 930 16.59 18.01 -8.41
C LEU A 930 18.00 18.43 -8.88
N PRO A 931 18.13 19.07 -10.05
CA PRO A 931 19.42 19.44 -10.61
C PRO A 931 20.22 20.41 -9.72
N GLU A 932 21.54 20.26 -9.73
CA GLU A 932 22.48 21.16 -9.03
C GLU A 932 22.57 22.52 -9.73
N GLY A 933 21.69 23.45 -9.34
CA GLY A 933 21.67 24.83 -9.83
C GLY A 933 20.83 25.80 -9.00
N ALA A 934 20.21 25.32 -7.91
CA ALA A 934 19.32 26.11 -7.06
C ALA A 934 20.04 27.01 -6.04
N ARG A 935 21.35 27.25 -6.19
CA ARG A 935 21.97 28.44 -5.59
C ARG A 935 21.70 29.60 -6.53
N THR A 936 20.54 30.22 -6.39
CA THR A 936 20.40 31.62 -6.76
C THR A 936 21.48 32.36 -5.97
N THR A 937 22.60 32.69 -6.62
CA THR A 937 23.59 33.61 -6.06
C THR A 937 22.86 34.88 -5.62
N PRO A 938 23.27 35.48 -4.48
CA PRO A 938 22.54 36.57 -3.83
C PRO A 938 22.33 37.79 -4.72
#